data_AF-A0A937NLY1-F1
#
_entry.id   AF-A0A937NLY1-F1
#
_cell.length_a   1.000
_cell.length_b   1.000
_cell.length_c   1.000
_cell.angle_alpha   90.00
_cell.angle_beta   90.00
_cell.angle_gamma   90.00
#
_symmetry.space_group_name_H-M   'P 1'
#
loop_
_entity.id
_entity.type
_entity.pdbx_description
1 polymer ?
#
loop_
_entity_poly.entity_id
_entity_poly.type
_entity_poly.pdbx_seq_one_letter_code
_entity_poly.pdbx_strand_id
1 'polypeptide(L)'
;MELLSVRQRSVVVLSLLMVIVIVLLSPTTALSSPQARRQAATLYNVTISLHSSPTSAADRAPYERIIRYFADGVYEASNGAHKIQKVTIYTGGNFADRADVIWVASCHPNAAPSGRSVQGDHVNFCDTFGTTKFLDDDEGGQGGGYTLAHEWGHYFYGLYDEYRGDPSYDTIFHFPHSTDDPVPNSIMNSQWNAVDEGSGHDYNWLNFSTAISDTGNTAQHRVYGASCWETLARPVADDPRDGQRKALPQRIYYADLAAVAPTTGTHPAIDLPAAAARSDLDIVWVSGGDSSYQIVVDHSGSMSGTPLDNAKTAAKLLVDLAQINHTTIGVIKFDDTVTVVQSLTAIDSEATKTAIKAQIDTISVGGMTAIGDAAQKALDDLLASSAISNTNRVVYLLTDGYSNTGVGPLLVIPAYQSAHIPLFTFAYGASADTATLQQMANDTGGRYYSSPTTLAELTQVFQDAQQLTSPSVGIATGSTTVPSGLPSSMPICVDSTLSRLNLVVTYDGSPGDVDLTLLDPSDTLVDTADCSASGTETICLLDADSLTSGDWKLEAEASSSDVDLTYRASGSAEDRFTYATSLTSLTGDVVQYPEPIVLLAIPGKEVPILGAGVSASVEKPDGTVTSFALLDDGVAPDAVADDGLYSAILDYDQDGTYNITAQFDNSAGTAELTELGLQPSIGPDGEALPIADSIPITENFERFARIQITVEGVQSDDHEDDPDWSATDLGTDNTDIAGKIDSQGDVDVFEVSVSSAGELVLRVSNLALGMDPRLRVFASDGTTVLADVDLTTSVSDNGYLYIPISVSTGGTVYAEVSHRSGTGSGGVYEISAGSRVSSDAGGLERTSIYLPLVLRSYGADRLYFDDFSDSGSGWPTGDYTNHALDYYNGNYRMQLKQANWSVWAWPGFTCSDCTIELEAWRGTGANSRYGIVFGLDSSEGQGYFFIVQPGRQEYSLYRYDGGTWTNLIPYTASSYINSYDSHNLLRVTRDGSQIRLYVNDHSLNTYYDSTYTGSRRVGLYAGSGSTSPVYLRYDDFTVWGAGYGTTSAIGDGSGGIGATAFPLD
;
A
#
# COMPACT_ATOMS: atom_id res chain seq x y z
N MET A 1 -10.11 8.37 72.98
CA MET A 1 -10.06 9.83 73.25
C MET A 1 -10.43 10.50 71.95
N GLU A 2 -11.74 10.64 71.74
CA GLU A 2 -12.49 11.93 71.75
C GLU A 2 -12.19 12.75 70.48
N LEU A 3 -13.04 12.73 69.45
CA LEU A 3 -14.39 13.31 69.27
C LEU A 3 -14.36 14.71 68.62
N LEU A 4 -15.18 14.85 67.56
CA LEU A 4 -15.90 16.07 67.08
C LEU A 4 -15.09 17.11 66.29
N SER A 5 -15.57 17.79 65.25
CA SER A 5 -16.86 17.86 64.51
C SER A 5 -16.63 18.78 63.30
N VAL A 6 -16.94 18.40 62.05
CA VAL A 6 -18.18 18.68 61.29
C VAL A 6 -18.72 20.12 61.37
N ARG A 7 -18.75 20.82 60.22
CA ARG A 7 -19.89 21.54 59.56
C ARG A 7 -19.33 22.40 58.41
N GLN A 8 -19.49 22.09 57.11
CA GLN A 8 -20.67 21.86 56.27
C GLN A 8 -21.45 23.14 55.92
N ARG A 9 -21.42 23.52 54.62
CA ARG A 9 -22.52 23.90 53.68
C ARG A 9 -22.04 24.96 52.66
N SER A 10 -21.78 24.62 51.39
CA SER A 10 -22.73 24.38 50.25
C SER A 10 -23.39 25.71 49.81
N VAL A 11 -23.33 26.18 48.55
CA VAL A 11 -24.09 25.70 47.36
C VAL A 11 -23.86 26.70 46.17
N VAL A 12 -23.68 26.16 44.93
CA VAL A 12 -24.09 26.69 43.57
C VAL A 12 -23.28 27.80 42.87
N VAL A 13 -22.97 27.77 41.55
CA VAL A 13 -22.93 26.76 40.45
C VAL A 13 -22.51 27.49 39.13
N LEU A 14 -21.89 26.77 38.17
CA LEU A 14 -21.67 27.06 36.72
C LEU A 14 -20.69 28.23 36.37
N SER A 15 -19.72 28.18 35.43
CA SER A 15 -19.35 27.27 34.33
C SER A 15 -17.89 27.53 33.85
N LEU A 16 -17.25 26.47 33.34
CA LEU A 16 -16.31 26.36 32.20
C LEU A 16 -14.97 27.15 32.08
N LEU A 17 -13.94 26.31 31.81
CA LEU A 17 -12.69 26.46 31.03
C LEU A 17 -11.33 26.80 31.71
N MET A 18 -10.42 25.82 31.52
CA MET A 18 -8.97 25.90 31.24
C MET A 18 -7.90 25.64 32.34
N VAL A 19 -7.53 24.35 32.45
CA VAL A 19 -6.18 23.71 32.28
C VAL A 19 -4.94 24.22 33.05
N ILE A 20 -4.55 23.41 34.05
CA ILE A 20 -3.24 22.75 34.38
C ILE A 20 -1.91 23.53 34.28
N VAL A 21 -1.19 23.66 35.41
CA VAL A 21 0.27 23.92 35.49
C VAL A 21 0.91 23.29 36.78
N ILE A 22 1.89 22.40 36.56
CA ILE A 22 3.08 22.04 37.37
C ILE A 22 2.97 21.10 38.61
N VAL A 23 3.51 19.89 38.42
CA VAL A 23 4.26 19.08 39.39
C VAL A 23 5.64 18.83 38.76
N LEU A 24 6.74 18.93 39.53
CA LEU A 24 7.92 18.03 39.49
C LEU A 24 9.13 18.60 40.27
N LEU A 25 9.72 17.76 41.12
CA LEU A 25 11.12 17.64 41.61
C LEU A 25 11.02 16.63 42.78
N SER A 26 11.57 15.42 42.79
CA SER A 26 12.71 14.74 42.14
C SER A 26 12.39 13.23 41.98
N PRO A 27 13.17 12.38 41.26
CA PRO A 27 14.45 11.86 41.78
C PRO A 27 15.54 11.54 40.74
N THR A 28 16.79 11.51 41.22
CA THR A 28 17.94 10.81 40.63
C THR A 28 17.81 9.29 40.79
N THR A 29 18.40 8.54 39.84
CA THR A 29 18.57 7.08 39.68
C THR A 29 17.49 6.35 38.85
N ALA A 30 17.79 6.13 37.57
CA ALA A 30 17.33 4.99 36.77
C ALA A 30 18.52 4.66 35.82
N LEU A 31 19.30 3.61 36.09
CA LEU A 31 19.07 2.25 35.60
C LEU A 31 18.70 2.24 34.11
N SER A 32 19.67 1.83 33.30
CA SER A 32 19.46 1.22 31.98
C SER A 32 18.38 0.15 32.10
N SER A 33 17.19 0.42 31.58
CA SER A 33 16.14 -0.58 31.38
C SER A 33 15.58 -0.42 29.97
N PRO A 34 15.22 -1.52 29.27
CA PRO A 34 14.62 -1.51 27.94
C PRO A 34 13.31 -0.70 27.82
N GLN A 35 12.72 -0.30 28.95
CA GLN A 35 11.43 0.40 29.03
C GLN A 35 11.41 1.84 28.50
N ALA A 36 12.55 2.48 28.25
CA ALA A 36 12.58 3.89 27.84
C ALA A 36 12.42 4.14 26.33
N ARG A 37 12.32 3.09 25.50
CA ARG A 37 12.37 3.18 24.02
C ARG A 37 11.04 2.95 23.29
N ARG A 38 9.91 2.83 23.99
CA ARG A 38 8.63 2.50 23.32
C ARG A 38 7.97 3.75 22.72
N GLN A 39 8.20 3.96 21.44
CA GLN A 39 7.17 4.55 20.57
C GLN A 39 5.88 3.75 20.76
N ALA A 40 4.72 4.40 20.70
CA ALA A 40 3.45 3.67 20.79
C ALA A 40 3.37 2.72 19.60
N ALA A 41 3.23 1.42 19.86
CA ALA A 41 3.15 0.41 18.81
C ALA A 41 1.92 0.65 17.92
N THR A 42 2.09 0.45 16.63
CA THR A 42 1.01 0.46 15.63
C THR A 42 0.18 -0.81 15.78
N LEU A 43 -1.14 -0.65 15.70
CA LEU A 43 -2.12 -1.70 15.97
C LEU A 43 -2.68 -2.22 14.64
N TYR A 44 -2.71 -3.53 14.47
CA TYR A 44 -3.22 -4.19 13.26
C TYR A 44 -4.29 -5.21 13.59
N ASN A 45 -5.30 -5.28 12.71
CA ASN A 45 -6.36 -6.25 12.80
C ASN A 45 -6.15 -7.38 11.82
N VAL A 46 -6.64 -8.56 12.21
CA VAL A 46 -6.53 -9.81 11.46
C VAL A 46 -7.89 -10.46 11.33
N THR A 47 -8.22 -10.92 10.12
CA THR A 47 -9.40 -11.74 9.84
C THR A 47 -8.97 -13.19 9.61
N ILE A 48 -9.70 -14.14 10.20
CA ILE A 48 -9.42 -15.58 10.06
C ILE A 48 -10.71 -16.26 9.60
N SER A 49 -10.63 -17.03 8.50
CA SER A 49 -11.67 -17.98 8.10
C SER A 49 -11.28 -19.36 8.60
N LEU A 50 -11.98 -19.83 9.63
CA LEU A 50 -11.71 -21.11 10.28
C LEU A 50 -12.64 -22.19 9.74
N HIS A 51 -12.07 -23.32 9.30
CA HIS A 51 -12.85 -24.46 8.78
C HIS A 51 -13.89 -25.02 9.75
N SER A 52 -13.64 -24.92 11.06
CA SER A 52 -14.47 -25.47 12.12
C SER A 52 -15.40 -24.43 12.76
N SER A 53 -16.44 -24.91 13.46
CA SER A 53 -17.42 -24.06 14.16
C SER A 53 -17.44 -24.31 15.68
N PRO A 54 -16.37 -23.93 16.41
CA PRO A 54 -16.29 -24.14 17.86
C PRO A 54 -17.28 -23.25 18.60
N THR A 55 -18.21 -23.88 19.34
CA THR A 55 -19.31 -23.17 20.02
C THR A 55 -19.04 -22.90 21.50
N SER A 56 -18.13 -23.63 22.15
CA SER A 56 -17.82 -23.45 23.57
C SER A 56 -16.46 -22.78 23.79
N ALA A 57 -16.29 -22.10 24.92
CA ALA A 57 -15.01 -21.50 25.30
C ALA A 57 -13.87 -22.54 25.42
N ALA A 58 -14.20 -23.79 25.77
CA ALA A 58 -13.20 -24.87 25.85
C ALA A 58 -12.69 -25.27 24.47
N ASP A 59 -13.57 -25.32 23.47
CA ASP A 59 -13.21 -25.65 22.08
C ASP A 59 -12.44 -24.52 21.41
N ARG A 60 -12.69 -23.27 21.84
CA ARG A 60 -12.00 -22.06 21.34
C ARG A 60 -10.61 -21.85 21.93
N ALA A 61 -10.38 -22.35 23.14
CA ALA A 61 -9.14 -22.08 23.89
C ALA A 61 -7.84 -22.49 23.15
N PRO A 62 -7.78 -23.63 22.42
CA PRO A 62 -6.60 -23.97 21.61
C PRO A 62 -6.31 -22.98 20.48
N TYR A 63 -7.34 -22.54 19.73
CA TYR A 63 -7.19 -21.54 18.67
C TYR A 63 -6.70 -20.20 19.24
N GLU A 64 -7.32 -19.74 20.33
CA GLU A 64 -6.89 -18.50 20.99
C GLU A 64 -5.47 -18.60 21.59
N ARG A 65 -4.98 -19.81 21.92
CA ARG A 65 -3.60 -20.01 22.39
C ARG A 65 -2.61 -19.73 21.25
N ILE A 66 -2.85 -20.29 20.07
CA ILE A 66 -2.04 -20.04 18.87
C ILE A 66 -2.02 -18.55 18.52
N ILE A 67 -3.18 -17.90 18.49
CA ILE A 67 -3.31 -16.46 18.18
C ILE A 67 -2.50 -15.59 19.15
N ARG A 68 -2.42 -15.98 20.43
CA ARG A 68 -1.60 -15.26 21.41
C ARG A 68 -0.10 -15.41 21.15
N TYR A 69 0.36 -16.56 20.67
CA TYR A 69 1.76 -16.76 20.28
C TYR A 69 2.08 -16.12 18.92
N PHE A 70 1.12 -16.07 18.00
CA PHE A 70 1.21 -15.28 16.78
C PHE A 70 1.41 -13.79 17.10
N ALA A 71 0.61 -13.23 18.01
CA ALA A 71 0.77 -11.85 18.46
C ALA A 71 2.15 -11.58 19.10
N ASP A 72 2.71 -12.56 19.80
CA ASP A 72 4.07 -12.47 20.35
C ASP A 72 5.11 -12.45 19.22
N GLY A 73 5.00 -13.35 18.24
CA GLY A 73 5.93 -13.44 17.11
C GLY A 73 5.97 -12.15 16.28
N VAL A 74 4.80 -11.58 15.94
CA VAL A 74 4.73 -10.29 15.21
C VAL A 74 5.34 -9.15 16.03
N TYR A 75 5.07 -9.11 17.32
CA TYR A 75 5.61 -8.09 18.20
C TYR A 75 7.13 -8.17 18.32
N GLU A 76 7.69 -9.38 18.46
CA GLU A 76 9.13 -9.60 18.53
C GLU A 76 9.80 -9.29 17.18
N ALA A 77 9.30 -9.84 16.07
CA ALA A 77 9.85 -9.63 14.72
C ALA A 77 9.97 -8.14 14.33
N SER A 78 9.04 -7.31 14.82
CA SER A 78 8.97 -5.88 14.54
C SER A 78 9.73 -5.00 15.56
N ASN A 79 10.57 -5.56 16.44
CA ASN A 79 11.20 -4.82 17.55
C ASN A 79 10.16 -4.06 18.41
N GLY A 80 8.96 -4.62 18.55
CA GLY A 80 7.87 -4.05 19.32
C GLY A 80 7.10 -2.90 18.68
N ALA A 81 7.38 -2.57 17.40
CA ALA A 81 6.62 -1.55 16.68
C ALA A 81 5.19 -1.99 16.36
N HIS A 82 4.95 -3.27 16.07
CA HIS A 82 3.64 -3.73 15.61
C HIS A 82 2.97 -4.66 16.62
N LYS A 83 1.65 -4.54 16.78
CA LYS A 83 0.84 -5.39 17.65
C LYS A 83 -0.44 -5.84 16.97
N ILE A 84 -0.80 -7.10 17.20
CA ILE A 84 -2.11 -7.61 16.82
C ILE A 84 -3.13 -7.13 17.85
N GLN A 85 -4.12 -6.37 17.37
CA GLN A 85 -5.19 -5.80 18.17
C GLN A 85 -6.45 -6.67 18.04
N LYS A 86 -7.28 -6.46 17.01
CA LYS A 86 -8.53 -7.22 16.87
C LYS A 86 -8.33 -8.40 15.94
N VAL A 87 -8.62 -9.60 16.43
CA VAL A 87 -8.67 -10.83 15.62
C VAL A 87 -10.13 -11.25 15.46
N THR A 88 -10.66 -11.15 14.25
CA THR A 88 -12.04 -11.55 13.94
C THR A 88 -12.02 -12.93 13.30
N ILE A 89 -12.61 -13.92 13.97
CA ILE A 89 -12.66 -15.31 13.51
C ILE A 89 -14.05 -15.62 12.98
N TYR A 90 -14.14 -15.83 11.67
CA TYR A 90 -15.31 -16.36 10.99
C TYR A 90 -15.26 -17.89 11.00
N THR A 91 -16.28 -18.53 11.54
CA THR A 91 -16.32 -20.00 11.65
C THR A 91 -16.95 -20.67 10.44
N GLY A 92 -16.63 -21.94 10.19
CA GLY A 92 -17.23 -22.74 9.12
C GLY A 92 -16.81 -22.33 7.71
N GLY A 93 -15.57 -21.86 7.53
CA GLY A 93 -15.03 -21.47 6.21
C GLY A 93 -15.68 -20.21 5.60
N ASN A 94 -16.50 -19.48 6.37
CA ASN A 94 -17.12 -18.23 5.92
C ASN A 94 -16.06 -17.15 5.66
N PHE A 95 -16.28 -16.30 4.65
CA PHE A 95 -15.40 -15.18 4.28
C PHE A 95 -13.95 -15.56 3.91
N ALA A 96 -13.72 -16.82 3.50
CA ALA A 96 -12.37 -17.29 3.15
C ALA A 96 -11.69 -16.46 2.06
N ASP A 97 -12.46 -16.01 1.07
CA ASP A 97 -12.03 -15.20 -0.07
C ASP A 97 -11.48 -13.81 0.30
N ARG A 98 -11.66 -13.39 1.56
CA ARG A 98 -11.27 -12.06 2.09
C ARG A 98 -10.58 -12.14 3.45
N ALA A 99 -10.34 -13.35 3.95
CA ALA A 99 -9.67 -13.52 5.23
C ALA A 99 -8.16 -13.36 5.05
N ASP A 100 -7.51 -12.69 5.99
CA ASP A 100 -6.04 -12.63 6.01
C ASP A 100 -5.46 -14.05 6.21
N VAL A 101 -6.18 -14.92 6.92
CA VAL A 101 -5.79 -16.30 7.19
C VAL A 101 -6.92 -17.26 6.84
N ILE A 102 -6.64 -18.20 5.93
CA ILE A 102 -7.46 -19.40 5.71
C ILE A 102 -6.92 -20.51 6.62
N TRP A 103 -7.72 -20.93 7.59
CA TRP A 103 -7.33 -21.95 8.58
C TRP A 103 -8.07 -23.26 8.33
N VAL A 104 -7.36 -24.26 7.82
CA VAL A 104 -7.88 -25.59 7.45
C VAL A 104 -7.49 -26.69 8.45
N ALA A 105 -7.98 -27.92 8.28
CA ALA A 105 -7.67 -29.01 9.20
C ALA A 105 -6.20 -29.50 9.09
N SER A 106 -5.68 -29.55 7.87
CA SER A 106 -4.32 -30.01 7.58
C SER A 106 -3.81 -29.30 6.34
N CYS A 107 -2.57 -28.84 6.39
CA CYS A 107 -1.92 -28.11 5.32
C CYS A 107 -0.40 -28.18 5.47
N HIS A 108 0.30 -27.67 4.48
CA HIS A 108 1.61 -27.08 4.65
C HIS A 108 1.41 -25.57 4.77
N PRO A 109 1.67 -24.93 5.93
CA PRO A 109 1.52 -23.49 6.06
C PRO A 109 2.34 -22.75 4.99
N ASN A 110 1.70 -21.81 4.32
CA ASN A 110 2.31 -21.01 3.26
C ASN A 110 1.58 -19.66 3.13
N ALA A 111 2.19 -18.71 2.42
CA ALA A 111 1.59 -17.40 2.23
C ALA A 111 1.97 -16.74 0.89
N ALA A 112 1.04 -15.95 0.36
CA ALA A 112 1.31 -15.07 -0.78
C ALA A 112 2.18 -13.87 -0.35
N PRO A 113 3.37 -13.64 -0.96
CA PRO A 113 4.20 -12.47 -0.66
C PRO A 113 3.47 -11.17 -0.92
N SER A 114 3.56 -10.21 0.00
CA SER A 114 2.91 -8.89 -0.11
C SER A 114 1.40 -8.97 -0.34
N GLY A 115 0.76 -10.07 0.06
CA GLY A 115 -0.67 -10.29 -0.14
C GLY A 115 -1.60 -9.39 0.68
N ARG A 116 -1.08 -8.66 1.68
CA ARG A 116 -1.91 -7.75 2.47
C ARG A 116 -2.54 -6.67 1.59
N SER A 117 -3.88 -6.58 1.65
CA SER A 117 -4.70 -5.66 0.84
C SER A 117 -4.84 -6.07 -0.63
N VAL A 118 -4.28 -7.21 -1.04
CA VAL A 118 -4.55 -7.85 -2.32
C VAL A 118 -5.70 -8.83 -2.12
N GLN A 119 -6.80 -8.64 -2.85
CA GLN A 119 -7.96 -9.51 -2.69
C GLN A 119 -7.66 -10.91 -3.22
N GLY A 120 -8.02 -11.95 -2.46
CA GLY A 120 -7.77 -13.35 -2.81
C GLY A 120 -6.47 -13.91 -2.21
N ASP A 121 -5.48 -13.06 -1.95
CA ASP A 121 -4.24 -13.46 -1.27
C ASP A 121 -4.47 -13.61 0.24
N HIS A 122 -3.85 -14.64 0.81
CA HIS A 122 -4.02 -15.00 2.21
C HIS A 122 -2.80 -15.78 2.73
N VAL A 123 -2.76 -15.95 4.05
CA VAL A 123 -1.96 -16.97 4.71
C VAL A 123 -2.77 -18.27 4.79
N ASN A 124 -2.20 -19.38 4.33
CA ASN A 124 -2.72 -20.71 4.59
C ASN A 124 -2.14 -21.25 5.89
N PHE A 125 -3.03 -21.63 6.79
CA PHE A 125 -2.68 -22.16 8.09
C PHE A 125 -3.56 -23.36 8.44
N CYS A 126 -3.19 -24.15 9.44
CA CYS A 126 -3.93 -25.37 9.75
C CYS A 126 -3.87 -25.82 11.20
N ASP A 127 -4.68 -26.82 11.56
CA ASP A 127 -4.60 -27.49 12.87
C ASP A 127 -3.40 -28.44 12.96
N THR A 128 -3.04 -29.06 11.84
CA THR A 128 -1.99 -30.08 11.75
C THR A 128 -1.04 -29.78 10.59
N PHE A 129 0.24 -29.71 10.89
CA PHE A 129 1.31 -29.61 9.89
C PHE A 129 2.25 -30.82 10.03
N GLY A 130 2.26 -31.68 9.00
CA GLY A 130 2.98 -32.95 9.04
C GLY A 130 2.49 -33.84 10.18
N THR A 131 3.36 -34.09 11.17
CA THR A 131 3.00 -34.86 12.38
C THR A 131 2.69 -33.99 13.60
N THR A 132 2.94 -32.68 13.50
CA THR A 132 2.74 -31.73 14.58
C THR A 132 1.30 -31.27 14.63
N LYS A 133 0.72 -31.31 15.83
CA LYS A 133 -0.67 -30.92 16.08
C LYS A 133 -0.70 -29.67 16.93
N PHE A 134 -1.01 -28.53 16.31
CA PHE A 134 -0.90 -27.24 16.96
C PHE A 134 -1.93 -27.05 18.09
N LEU A 135 -3.07 -27.75 18.02
CA LEU A 135 -4.15 -27.60 18.99
C LEU A 135 -3.98 -28.46 20.26
N ASP A 136 -3.13 -29.49 20.24
CA ASP A 136 -3.10 -30.53 21.29
C ASP A 136 -2.55 -30.01 22.63
N ASP A 137 -1.48 -29.21 22.61
CA ASP A 137 -0.81 -28.72 23.81
C ASP A 137 -0.15 -27.32 23.62
N ASP A 138 0.61 -26.87 24.62
CA ASP A 138 1.23 -25.54 24.61
C ASP A 138 2.40 -25.45 23.63
N GLU A 139 3.21 -26.51 23.52
CA GLU A 139 4.34 -26.58 22.58
C GLU A 139 3.85 -26.54 21.13
N GLY A 140 2.82 -27.33 20.81
CA GLY A 140 2.11 -27.23 19.54
C GLY A 140 1.51 -25.84 19.32
N GLY A 141 0.96 -25.22 20.38
CA GLY A 141 0.44 -23.86 20.30
C GLY A 141 1.51 -22.81 19.98
N GLN A 142 2.72 -22.95 20.52
CA GLN A 142 3.87 -22.09 20.24
C GLN A 142 4.34 -22.28 18.79
N GLY A 143 4.58 -23.53 18.39
CA GLY A 143 4.98 -23.85 17.02
C GLY A 143 3.98 -23.32 16.00
N GLY A 144 2.68 -23.47 16.27
CA GLY A 144 1.63 -22.94 15.41
C GLY A 144 1.63 -21.41 15.37
N GLY A 145 1.70 -20.74 16.52
CA GLY A 145 1.67 -19.27 16.57
C GLY A 145 2.89 -18.63 15.89
N TYR A 146 4.08 -19.19 16.10
CA TYR A 146 5.29 -18.67 15.46
C TYR A 146 5.37 -19.02 13.97
N THR A 147 4.80 -20.15 13.56
CA THR A 147 4.62 -20.46 12.12
C THR A 147 3.70 -19.44 11.47
N LEU A 148 2.58 -19.12 12.10
CA LEU A 148 1.69 -18.06 11.59
C LEU A 148 2.39 -16.68 11.52
N ALA A 149 3.31 -16.39 12.45
CA ALA A 149 4.12 -15.16 12.42
C ALA A 149 5.19 -15.16 11.32
N HIS A 150 5.76 -16.32 10.99
CA HIS A 150 6.64 -16.50 9.82
C HIS A 150 5.86 -16.22 8.52
N GLU A 151 4.70 -16.86 8.35
CA GLU A 151 3.86 -16.64 7.16
C GLU A 151 3.39 -15.18 7.03
N TRP A 152 3.14 -14.53 8.18
CA TRP A 152 2.86 -13.10 8.24
C TRP A 152 4.03 -12.24 7.74
N GLY A 153 5.27 -12.74 7.86
CA GLY A 153 6.47 -12.20 7.23
C GLY A 153 6.32 -12.01 5.71
N HIS A 154 5.88 -13.07 5.02
CA HIS A 154 5.59 -13.02 3.59
C HIS A 154 4.37 -12.16 3.29
N TYR A 155 3.24 -12.47 3.91
CA TYR A 155 1.95 -11.86 3.61
C TYR A 155 1.89 -10.36 3.88
N PHE A 156 2.37 -9.94 5.05
CA PHE A 156 2.18 -8.57 5.53
C PHE A 156 3.36 -7.65 5.22
N TYR A 157 4.58 -8.18 5.28
CA TYR A 157 5.81 -7.40 5.09
C TYR A 157 6.47 -7.60 3.73
N GLY A 158 6.03 -8.61 2.95
CA GLY A 158 6.61 -8.91 1.65
C GLY A 158 8.00 -9.53 1.71
N LEU A 159 8.41 -10.11 2.84
CA LEU A 159 9.71 -10.74 2.97
C LEU A 159 9.72 -12.13 2.32
N TYR A 160 10.90 -12.68 2.06
CA TYR A 160 11.10 -14.02 1.49
C TYR A 160 11.96 -14.88 2.40
N ASP A 161 11.98 -16.18 2.11
CA ASP A 161 12.64 -17.16 2.94
C ASP A 161 14.16 -17.01 2.98
N GLU A 162 14.72 -17.36 4.14
CA GLU A 162 16.15 -17.32 4.43
C GLU A 162 16.70 -18.69 4.85
N TYR A 163 15.95 -19.76 4.59
CA TYR A 163 16.39 -21.15 4.78
C TYR A 163 16.90 -21.78 3.47
N ARG A 164 17.41 -23.02 3.55
CA ARG A 164 17.86 -23.80 2.39
C ARG A 164 16.69 -24.62 1.85
N GLY A 165 16.33 -24.42 0.59
CA GLY A 165 15.18 -25.10 -0.02
C GLY A 165 15.45 -26.52 -0.49
N ASP A 166 14.37 -27.20 -0.89
CA ASP A 166 14.43 -28.44 -1.67
C ASP A 166 14.86 -28.16 -3.12
N PRO A 167 15.60 -29.06 -3.78
CA PRO A 167 15.97 -28.90 -5.19
C PRO A 167 14.80 -28.68 -6.16
N SER A 168 13.57 -29.04 -5.80
CA SER A 168 12.38 -28.72 -6.62
C SER A 168 12.15 -27.22 -6.80
N TYR A 169 12.67 -26.39 -5.88
CA TYR A 169 12.50 -24.93 -5.92
C TYR A 169 13.55 -24.20 -6.75
N ASP A 170 14.64 -24.87 -7.16
CA ASP A 170 15.83 -24.23 -7.75
C ASP A 170 15.55 -23.44 -9.05
N THR A 171 14.41 -23.68 -9.70
CA THR A 171 14.00 -22.96 -10.91
C THR A 171 13.16 -21.71 -10.64
N ILE A 172 12.62 -21.55 -9.43
CA ILE A 172 11.76 -20.41 -9.07
C ILE A 172 12.63 -19.36 -8.38
N PHE A 173 12.72 -18.17 -8.98
CA PHE A 173 13.68 -17.14 -8.60
C PHE A 173 13.61 -16.72 -7.14
N HIS A 174 12.40 -16.55 -6.63
CA HIS A 174 12.11 -15.97 -5.32
C HIS A 174 11.84 -17.02 -4.24
N PHE A 175 12.01 -18.31 -4.56
CA PHE A 175 11.94 -19.40 -3.58
C PHE A 175 13.34 -19.72 -3.06
N PRO A 176 13.47 -20.32 -1.86
CA PRO A 176 14.76 -20.79 -1.35
C PRO A 176 15.29 -21.94 -2.20
N HIS A 177 16.58 -21.88 -2.56
CA HIS A 177 17.23 -22.90 -3.39
C HIS A 177 18.01 -23.89 -2.53
N SER A 178 18.24 -25.08 -3.07
CA SER A 178 19.04 -26.13 -2.43
C SER A 178 20.50 -25.72 -2.17
N THR A 179 20.98 -24.71 -2.91
CA THR A 179 22.31 -24.12 -2.77
C THR A 179 22.37 -22.90 -1.84
N ASP A 180 21.25 -22.46 -1.28
CA ASP A 180 21.21 -21.27 -0.41
C ASP A 180 21.96 -21.48 0.90
N ASP A 181 22.42 -20.40 1.53
CA ASP A 181 23.11 -20.40 2.81
C ASP A 181 22.18 -19.85 3.91
N PRO A 182 21.64 -20.71 4.80
CA PRO A 182 20.64 -20.29 5.78
C PRO A 182 21.10 -19.21 6.75
N VAL A 183 20.21 -18.28 7.08
CA VAL A 183 20.48 -17.16 8.01
C VAL A 183 20.14 -17.53 9.45
N PRO A 184 21.09 -17.57 10.40
CA PRO A 184 20.77 -17.87 11.80
C PRO A 184 19.96 -16.73 12.45
N ASN A 185 19.15 -17.06 13.46
CA ASN A 185 18.38 -16.10 14.25
C ASN A 185 17.43 -15.23 13.41
N SER A 186 16.75 -15.86 12.45
CA SER A 186 15.70 -15.23 11.67
C SER A 186 14.44 -16.07 11.71
N ILE A 187 13.30 -15.43 11.92
CA ILE A 187 11.99 -16.07 11.81
C ILE A 187 11.75 -16.55 10.38
N MET A 188 12.27 -15.85 9.37
CA MET A 188 12.21 -16.24 7.95
C MET A 188 13.14 -17.42 7.60
N ASN A 189 13.93 -17.91 8.57
CA ASN A 189 14.66 -19.17 8.42
C ASN A 189 13.97 -20.30 9.19
N SER A 190 13.80 -20.15 10.51
CA SER A 190 13.19 -21.22 11.31
C SER A 190 12.63 -20.73 12.64
N GLN A 191 11.31 -20.55 12.66
CA GLN A 191 10.51 -20.25 13.84
C GLN A 191 10.56 -21.35 14.91
N TRP A 192 10.84 -22.59 14.51
CA TRP A 192 10.82 -23.77 15.38
C TRP A 192 11.91 -23.72 16.46
N ASN A 193 13.02 -23.04 16.18
CA ASN A 193 14.10 -22.86 17.16
C ASN A 193 13.72 -21.95 18.35
N ALA A 194 12.59 -21.24 18.27
CA ALA A 194 12.04 -20.46 19.39
C ALA A 194 11.10 -21.30 20.30
N VAL A 195 10.67 -22.47 19.86
CA VAL A 195 9.80 -23.40 20.61
C VAL A 195 10.63 -24.12 21.68
N ASP A 196 10.10 -24.27 22.90
CA ASP A 196 10.88 -24.82 24.03
C ASP A 196 10.94 -26.35 24.04
N GLU A 197 12.03 -26.93 23.50
CA GLU A 197 12.35 -28.36 23.64
C GLU A 197 13.10 -28.72 24.96
N GLY A 198 13.02 -27.87 25.99
CA GLY A 198 13.55 -28.15 27.33
C GLY A 198 14.90 -27.49 27.66
N SER A 199 15.38 -26.56 26.83
CA SER A 199 16.53 -25.68 27.12
C SER A 199 16.16 -24.22 27.39
N GLY A 200 14.88 -23.86 27.29
CA GLY A 200 14.38 -22.49 27.34
C GLY A 200 14.30 -21.86 25.95
N HIS A 201 13.36 -20.92 25.78
CA HIS A 201 13.11 -20.23 24.52
C HIS A 201 14.31 -19.41 24.03
N ASP A 202 14.63 -19.53 22.74
CA ASP A 202 15.54 -18.63 22.05
C ASP A 202 14.76 -17.69 21.11
N TYR A 203 14.26 -16.59 21.68
CA TYR A 203 13.47 -15.60 20.93
C TYR A 203 14.29 -14.85 19.86
N ASN A 204 15.61 -15.03 19.77
CA ASN A 204 16.38 -14.51 18.64
C ASN A 204 15.86 -15.04 17.30
N TRP A 205 15.29 -16.26 17.29
CA TRP A 205 14.66 -16.88 16.11
C TRP A 205 13.29 -16.32 15.74
N LEU A 206 12.72 -15.40 16.53
CA LEU A 206 11.50 -14.69 16.16
C LEU A 206 11.79 -13.33 15.53
N ASN A 207 13.06 -12.91 15.45
CA ASN A 207 13.44 -11.65 14.83
C ASN A 207 13.61 -11.77 13.32
N PHE A 208 13.55 -10.64 12.61
CA PHE A 208 14.03 -10.57 11.23
C PHE A 208 15.56 -10.46 11.14
N SER A 209 16.13 -10.94 10.04
CA SER A 209 17.57 -10.84 9.78
C SER A 209 18.07 -9.40 9.64
N THR A 210 19.37 -9.22 9.88
CA THR A 210 20.07 -7.94 9.73
C THR A 210 21.32 -8.12 8.88
N ALA A 211 21.97 -7.02 8.50
CA ALA A 211 23.24 -7.03 7.76
C ALA A 211 24.36 -7.90 8.39
N ILE A 212 24.31 -8.19 9.70
CA ILE A 212 25.29 -9.07 10.36
C ILE A 212 25.05 -10.54 10.04
N SER A 213 23.78 -10.92 9.93
CA SER A 213 23.36 -12.31 9.71
C SER A 213 23.16 -12.63 8.24
N ASP A 214 23.08 -11.62 7.36
CA ASP A 214 22.93 -11.79 5.92
C ASP A 214 24.09 -12.59 5.32
N THR A 215 23.77 -13.69 4.64
CA THR A 215 24.72 -14.54 3.95
C THR A 215 24.95 -14.11 2.50
N GLY A 216 24.09 -13.23 1.96
CA GLY A 216 24.11 -12.81 0.56
C GLY A 216 23.59 -13.88 -0.42
N ASN A 217 23.11 -15.02 0.08
CA ASN A 217 22.72 -16.19 -0.72
C ASN A 217 21.45 -16.84 -0.15
N THR A 218 20.34 -16.11 -0.23
CA THR A 218 19.00 -16.53 0.17
C THR A 218 17.97 -16.04 -0.84
N ALA A 219 16.73 -16.52 -0.76
CA ALA A 219 15.62 -15.97 -1.55
C ALA A 219 15.41 -14.48 -1.25
N GLN A 220 15.39 -14.10 0.03
CA GLN A 220 15.35 -12.70 0.47
C GLN A 220 16.41 -11.83 -0.21
N HIS A 221 17.67 -12.26 -0.21
CA HIS A 221 18.75 -11.48 -0.81
C HIS A 221 18.67 -11.49 -2.35
N ARG A 222 18.21 -12.57 -2.98
CA ARG A 222 17.93 -12.57 -4.42
C ARG A 222 16.86 -11.56 -4.78
N VAL A 223 15.76 -11.49 -4.03
CA VAL A 223 14.66 -10.57 -4.33
C VAL A 223 15.07 -9.13 -4.04
N TYR A 224 15.61 -8.82 -2.86
CA TYR A 224 15.81 -7.43 -2.42
C TYR A 224 17.26 -6.94 -2.42
N GLY A 225 18.24 -7.83 -2.60
CA GLY A 225 19.66 -7.50 -2.48
C GLY A 225 20.11 -7.11 -1.08
N ALA A 226 19.32 -7.44 -0.04
CA ALA A 226 19.55 -7.02 1.34
C ALA A 226 18.85 -7.95 2.34
N SER A 227 19.27 -7.86 3.62
CA SER A 227 18.59 -8.53 4.74
C SER A 227 17.18 -8.00 4.98
N CYS A 228 16.36 -8.75 5.73
CA CYS A 228 14.98 -8.36 6.04
C CYS A 228 14.88 -6.95 6.65
N TRP A 229 15.69 -6.62 7.68
CA TRP A 229 15.64 -5.29 8.29
C TRP A 229 16.14 -4.16 7.37
N GLU A 230 17.13 -4.42 6.53
CA GLU A 230 17.58 -3.42 5.55
C GLU A 230 16.52 -3.15 4.50
N THR A 231 15.77 -4.18 4.08
CA THR A 231 14.59 -4.03 3.24
C THR A 231 13.48 -3.24 3.94
N LEU A 232 13.11 -3.61 5.18
CA LEU A 232 12.01 -2.95 5.89
C LEU A 232 12.31 -1.50 6.28
N ALA A 233 13.58 -1.16 6.53
CA ALA A 233 13.97 0.18 6.95
C ALA A 233 14.10 1.19 5.79
N ARG A 234 14.13 0.73 4.53
CA ARG A 234 14.25 1.61 3.36
C ARG A 234 12.92 1.83 2.63
N PRO A 235 12.73 2.99 1.98
CA PRO A 235 11.60 3.22 1.07
C PRO A 235 11.53 2.16 -0.03
N VAL A 236 10.32 1.87 -0.51
CA VAL A 236 10.07 0.86 -1.54
C VAL A 236 10.69 1.23 -2.90
N ALA A 237 10.85 2.53 -3.19
CA ALA A 237 11.54 2.99 -4.39
C ALA A 237 13.01 2.55 -4.48
N ASP A 238 13.62 2.18 -3.34
CA ASP A 238 14.99 1.67 -3.28
C ASP A 238 15.07 0.14 -3.44
N ASP A 239 13.93 -0.54 -3.57
CA ASP A 239 13.92 -1.97 -3.84
C ASP A 239 14.29 -2.26 -5.31
N PRO A 240 15.15 -3.25 -5.58
CA PRO A 240 15.51 -3.60 -6.95
C PRO A 240 14.27 -4.12 -7.70
N ARG A 241 13.96 -3.47 -8.83
CA ARG A 241 12.84 -3.80 -9.72
C ARG A 241 13.35 -4.15 -11.11
N ASP A 242 14.26 -5.10 -11.21
CA ASP A 242 14.86 -5.52 -12.48
C ASP A 242 14.64 -7.00 -12.79
N GLY A 243 14.40 -7.32 -14.07
CA GLY A 243 14.22 -8.70 -14.53
C GLY A 243 13.03 -9.39 -13.88
N GLN A 244 13.26 -10.61 -13.39
CA GLN A 244 12.22 -11.39 -12.71
C GLN A 244 11.64 -10.68 -11.48
N ARG A 245 12.36 -9.72 -10.87
CA ARG A 245 11.84 -8.91 -9.76
C ARG A 245 10.70 -7.98 -10.17
N LYS A 246 10.63 -7.54 -11.44
CA LYS A 246 9.57 -6.64 -11.92
C LYS A 246 8.18 -7.30 -11.86
N ALA A 247 8.10 -8.61 -12.05
CA ALA A 247 6.83 -9.32 -11.98
C ALA A 247 6.40 -9.66 -10.55
N LEU A 248 7.32 -9.60 -9.58
CA LEU A 248 6.98 -9.83 -8.17
C LEU A 248 6.11 -8.70 -7.61
N PRO A 249 5.23 -8.98 -6.64
CA PRO A 249 4.42 -7.97 -6.00
C PRO A 249 5.29 -6.98 -5.21
N GLN A 250 4.86 -5.73 -5.16
CA GLN A 250 5.54 -4.69 -4.40
C GLN A 250 5.09 -4.74 -2.93
N ARG A 251 6.04 -4.69 -2.00
CA ARG A 251 5.72 -4.67 -0.56
C ARG A 251 5.12 -3.33 -0.13
N ILE A 252 4.42 -3.35 1.00
CA ILE A 252 3.95 -2.14 1.69
C ILE A 252 5.10 -1.54 2.51
N TYR A 253 5.29 -0.21 2.44
CA TYR A 253 6.24 0.50 3.28
C TYR A 253 5.62 0.88 4.63
N TYR A 254 6.22 0.41 5.73
CA TYR A 254 5.82 0.76 7.09
C TYR A 254 6.87 1.68 7.72
N ALA A 255 6.63 2.99 7.70
CA ALA A 255 7.61 4.01 8.11
C ALA A 255 8.02 3.91 9.60
N ASP A 256 7.18 3.33 10.45
CA ASP A 256 7.46 3.10 11.86
C ASP A 256 8.49 1.98 12.10
N LEU A 257 8.62 1.00 11.17
CA LEU A 257 9.68 0.00 11.24
C LEU A 257 11.07 0.61 11.07
N ALA A 258 11.23 1.59 10.17
CA ALA A 258 12.50 2.29 10.00
C ALA A 258 12.94 3.00 11.29
N ALA A 259 11.99 3.50 12.10
CA ALA A 259 12.27 4.16 13.37
C ALA A 259 12.74 3.21 14.48
N VAL A 260 12.41 1.91 14.38
CA VAL A 260 12.81 0.87 15.34
C VAL A 260 13.83 -0.11 14.80
N ALA A 261 14.37 0.15 13.61
CA ALA A 261 15.35 -0.72 12.97
C ALA A 261 16.58 -0.93 13.89
N PRO A 262 17.13 -2.15 13.95
CA PRO A 262 18.37 -2.41 14.68
C PRO A 262 19.48 -1.47 14.18
N THR A 263 20.30 -0.97 15.11
CA THR A 263 21.46 -0.16 14.73
C THR A 263 22.41 -1.01 13.87
N THR A 264 23.00 -0.41 12.83
CA THR A 264 23.94 -1.10 11.94
C THR A 264 25.02 -1.83 12.75
N GLY A 265 25.19 -3.13 12.50
CA GLY A 265 26.14 -3.95 13.24
C GLY A 265 25.67 -4.38 14.63
N THR A 266 24.37 -4.32 14.93
CA THR A 266 23.75 -4.93 16.13
C THR A 266 22.65 -5.92 15.79
N HIS A 267 22.44 -6.92 16.66
CA HIS A 267 21.27 -7.80 16.57
C HIS A 267 20.00 -7.07 17.03
N PRO A 268 18.82 -7.50 16.57
CA PRO A 268 17.53 -7.03 17.06
C PRO A 268 17.38 -7.19 18.58
N ALA A 269 16.50 -6.38 19.17
CA ALA A 269 16.26 -6.43 20.61
C ALA A 269 15.37 -7.62 20.96
N ILE A 270 15.63 -8.27 22.10
CA ILE A 270 14.71 -9.27 22.64
C ILE A 270 13.75 -8.61 23.62
N ASP A 271 12.48 -8.55 23.25
CA ASP A 271 11.44 -7.95 24.07
C ASP A 271 10.57 -9.00 24.78
N LEU A 272 10.54 -10.25 24.30
CA LEU A 272 9.79 -11.34 24.92
C LEU A 272 10.53 -12.04 26.08
N PRO A 273 9.79 -12.63 27.05
CA PRO A 273 8.34 -12.61 27.15
C PRO A 273 7.84 -11.28 27.75
N ALA A 274 6.94 -10.60 27.06
CA ALA A 274 6.36 -9.34 27.52
C ALA A 274 4.83 -9.37 27.48
N ALA A 275 4.21 -9.09 28.64
CA ALA A 275 2.76 -8.88 28.73
C ALA A 275 2.26 -7.75 27.81
N ALA A 276 3.16 -6.85 27.40
CA ALA A 276 2.85 -5.79 26.47
C ALA A 276 2.46 -6.31 25.09
N ALA A 277 3.06 -7.39 24.55
CA ALA A 277 2.76 -7.89 23.20
C ALA A 277 1.25 -8.13 23.00
N ARG A 278 0.59 -8.69 24.03
CA ARG A 278 -0.81 -9.09 24.02
C ARG A 278 -1.78 -8.09 24.68
N SER A 279 -1.30 -6.92 25.11
CA SER A 279 -2.11 -6.03 25.97
C SER A 279 -3.32 -5.42 25.27
N ASP A 280 -3.29 -5.33 23.94
CA ASP A 280 -4.35 -4.77 23.10
C ASP A 280 -5.10 -5.85 22.30
N LEU A 281 -4.75 -7.12 22.51
CA LEU A 281 -5.33 -8.26 21.78
C LEU A 281 -6.77 -8.53 22.22
N ASP A 282 -7.70 -8.45 21.28
CA ASP A 282 -9.12 -8.75 21.42
C ASP A 282 -9.52 -9.80 20.36
N ILE A 283 -9.96 -10.97 20.81
CA ILE A 283 -10.35 -12.07 19.92
C ILE A 283 -11.88 -12.15 19.88
N VAL A 284 -12.44 -11.90 18.69
CA VAL A 284 -13.88 -11.85 18.44
C VAL A 284 -14.28 -13.03 17.56
N TRP A 285 -15.19 -13.86 18.08
CA TRP A 285 -15.76 -14.99 17.36
C TRP A 285 -17.08 -14.58 16.71
N VAL A 286 -17.13 -14.69 15.38
CA VAL A 286 -18.32 -14.42 14.55
C VAL A 286 -18.91 -15.77 14.12
N SER A 287 -20.05 -16.13 14.69
CA SER A 287 -20.74 -17.39 14.39
C SER A 287 -21.62 -17.24 13.16
N GLY A 288 -21.35 -17.99 12.09
CA GLY A 288 -22.08 -17.91 10.83
C GLY A 288 -21.82 -16.59 10.10
N GLY A 289 -22.19 -16.49 8.82
CA GLY A 289 -22.02 -15.30 7.98
C GLY A 289 -22.81 -14.06 8.40
N ASP A 290 -23.14 -13.93 9.69
CA ASP A 290 -24.08 -12.96 10.22
C ASP A 290 -23.60 -11.54 9.92
N SER A 291 -24.50 -10.77 9.31
CA SER A 291 -24.20 -9.46 8.77
C SER A 291 -25.22 -8.43 9.24
N SER A 292 -24.74 -7.22 9.52
CA SER A 292 -25.56 -6.10 9.96
C SER A 292 -25.33 -4.91 9.05
N TYR A 293 -26.38 -4.48 8.36
CA TYR A 293 -26.32 -3.42 7.37
C TYR A 293 -27.04 -2.18 7.87
N GLN A 294 -26.42 -1.03 7.70
CA GLN A 294 -27.06 0.26 7.86
C GLN A 294 -27.15 0.93 6.48
N ILE A 295 -28.35 0.95 5.91
CA ILE A 295 -28.63 1.58 4.62
C ILE A 295 -28.95 3.05 4.86
N VAL A 296 -28.26 3.95 4.16
CA VAL A 296 -28.33 5.40 4.30
C VAL A 296 -28.75 6.00 2.96
N VAL A 297 -29.98 6.51 2.88
CA VAL A 297 -30.58 7.01 1.64
C VAL A 297 -30.66 8.53 1.65
N ASP A 298 -29.95 9.17 0.73
CA ASP A 298 -30.15 10.59 0.41
C ASP A 298 -31.53 10.79 -0.20
N HIS A 299 -32.30 11.71 0.37
CA HIS A 299 -33.58 12.12 -0.21
C HIS A 299 -33.64 13.64 -0.43
N SER A 300 -32.51 14.31 -0.52
CA SER A 300 -32.40 15.75 -0.77
C SER A 300 -33.04 16.19 -2.10
N GLY A 301 -33.20 17.50 -2.28
CA GLY A 301 -33.88 18.07 -3.43
C GLY A 301 -33.28 17.68 -4.79
N SER A 302 -31.97 17.41 -4.84
CA SER A 302 -31.27 16.95 -6.05
C SER A 302 -31.73 15.55 -6.48
N MET A 303 -32.03 14.67 -5.51
CA MET A 303 -32.44 13.28 -5.75
C MET A 303 -33.81 13.15 -6.44
N SER A 304 -34.51 14.25 -6.72
CA SER A 304 -35.87 14.23 -7.27
C SER A 304 -35.99 13.48 -8.60
N GLY A 305 -36.94 12.54 -8.67
CA GLY A 305 -37.21 11.75 -9.86
C GLY A 305 -36.44 10.43 -9.86
N THR A 306 -35.85 10.08 -11.00
CA THR A 306 -35.14 8.82 -11.23
C THR A 306 -34.06 8.51 -10.17
N PRO A 307 -33.23 9.46 -9.69
CA PRO A 307 -32.20 9.13 -8.69
C PRO A 307 -32.77 8.55 -7.38
N LEU A 308 -33.81 9.17 -6.82
CA LEU A 308 -34.45 8.66 -5.59
C LEU A 308 -35.18 7.33 -5.83
N ASP A 309 -35.82 7.16 -6.98
CA ASP A 309 -36.48 5.90 -7.33
C ASP A 309 -35.44 4.76 -7.43
N ASN A 310 -34.30 5.03 -8.07
CA ASN A 310 -33.17 4.11 -8.16
C ASN A 310 -32.57 3.79 -6.77
N ALA A 311 -32.38 4.80 -5.92
CA ALA A 311 -31.86 4.59 -4.56
C ALA A 311 -32.81 3.75 -3.68
N LYS A 312 -34.13 3.92 -3.83
CA LYS A 312 -35.12 3.06 -3.17
C LYS A 312 -35.08 1.63 -3.68
N THR A 313 -34.98 1.45 -4.99
CA THR A 313 -34.92 0.11 -5.61
C THR A 313 -33.66 -0.63 -5.16
N ALA A 314 -32.51 0.04 -5.12
CA ALA A 314 -31.28 -0.47 -4.54
C ALA A 314 -31.42 -0.90 -3.07
N ALA A 315 -31.99 -0.02 -2.24
CA ALA A 315 -32.19 -0.31 -0.82
C ALA A 315 -33.11 -1.53 -0.61
N LYS A 316 -34.16 -1.68 -1.44
CA LYS A 316 -35.04 -2.86 -1.41
C LYS A 316 -34.32 -4.13 -1.85
N LEU A 317 -33.46 -4.06 -2.86
CA LEU A 317 -32.64 -5.20 -3.30
C LEU A 317 -31.75 -5.72 -2.17
N LEU A 318 -31.08 -4.84 -1.42
CA LEU A 318 -30.28 -5.25 -0.25
C LEU A 318 -31.12 -5.94 0.83
N VAL A 319 -32.40 -5.57 0.98
CA VAL A 319 -33.34 -6.23 1.88
C VAL A 319 -33.75 -7.61 1.34
N ASP A 320 -33.94 -7.74 0.03
CA ASP A 320 -34.35 -9.00 -0.61
C ASP A 320 -33.24 -10.05 -0.58
N LEU A 321 -32.00 -9.62 -0.86
CA LEU A 321 -30.81 -10.47 -0.81
C LEU A 321 -30.34 -10.77 0.62
N ALA A 322 -30.95 -10.18 1.65
CA ALA A 322 -30.66 -10.44 3.04
C ALA A 322 -30.99 -11.90 3.41
N GLN A 323 -30.07 -12.56 4.12
CA GLN A 323 -30.27 -13.93 4.58
C GLN A 323 -31.15 -13.95 5.83
N ILE A 324 -32.20 -14.75 5.80
CA ILE A 324 -33.09 -14.93 6.95
C ILE A 324 -32.33 -15.59 8.09
N ASN A 325 -32.50 -15.08 9.31
CA ASN A 325 -31.82 -15.43 10.55
C ASN A 325 -30.32 -15.10 10.61
N HIS A 326 -29.75 -14.55 9.54
CA HIS A 326 -28.32 -14.18 9.46
C HIS A 326 -28.10 -12.69 9.22
N THR A 327 -29.12 -11.93 8.80
CA THR A 327 -28.97 -10.50 8.51
C THR A 327 -29.78 -9.61 9.45
N THR A 328 -29.19 -8.50 9.90
CA THR A 328 -29.88 -7.40 10.60
C THR A 328 -29.82 -6.14 9.73
N ILE A 329 -30.95 -5.46 9.53
CA ILE A 329 -31.01 -4.27 8.67
C ILE A 329 -31.56 -3.07 9.43
N GLY A 330 -30.85 -1.95 9.33
CA GLY A 330 -31.32 -0.61 9.66
C GLY A 330 -31.42 0.24 8.40
N VAL A 331 -32.39 1.17 8.37
CA VAL A 331 -32.55 2.13 7.27
C VAL A 331 -32.68 3.53 7.86
N ILE A 332 -31.82 4.44 7.43
CA ILE A 332 -31.94 5.87 7.70
C ILE A 332 -32.06 6.64 6.38
N LYS A 333 -32.73 7.79 6.45
CA LYS A 333 -32.81 8.75 5.35
C LYS A 333 -32.24 10.09 5.81
N PHE A 334 -31.68 10.86 4.90
CA PHE A 334 -31.19 12.20 5.22
C PHE A 334 -31.47 13.25 4.13
N ASP A 335 -31.67 14.47 4.61
CA ASP A 335 -31.65 15.73 3.86
C ASP A 335 -30.79 16.76 4.62
N ASP A 336 -31.34 17.88 5.10
CA ASP A 336 -30.70 18.73 6.11
C ASP A 336 -30.70 18.10 7.52
N THR A 337 -31.47 17.02 7.71
CA THR A 337 -31.53 16.25 8.96
C THR A 337 -31.49 14.75 8.71
N VAL A 338 -31.07 13.97 9.71
CA VAL A 338 -31.04 12.50 9.63
C VAL A 338 -32.22 11.90 10.39
N THR A 339 -33.00 11.03 9.73
CA THR A 339 -34.17 10.37 10.30
C THR A 339 -34.08 8.85 10.15
N VAL A 340 -34.37 8.12 11.24
CA VAL A 340 -34.47 6.65 11.21
C VAL A 340 -35.80 6.25 10.56
N VAL A 341 -35.71 5.52 9.45
CA VAL A 341 -36.86 4.93 8.74
C VAL A 341 -37.19 3.57 9.34
N GLN A 342 -36.16 2.75 9.56
CA GLN A 342 -36.23 1.45 10.19
C GLN A 342 -35.07 1.31 11.17
N SER A 343 -35.37 0.99 12.43
CA SER A 343 -34.31 0.65 13.40
C SER A 343 -33.69 -0.69 13.05
N LEU A 344 -32.43 -0.93 13.46
CA LEU A 344 -31.74 -2.22 13.27
C LEU A 344 -32.64 -3.40 13.69
N THR A 345 -33.08 -4.19 12.71
CA THR A 345 -34.07 -5.27 12.87
C THR A 345 -33.53 -6.55 12.24
N ALA A 346 -33.53 -7.63 13.02
CA ALA A 346 -33.15 -8.95 12.53
C ALA A 346 -34.18 -9.42 11.49
N ILE A 347 -33.68 -9.91 10.34
CA ILE A 347 -34.50 -10.46 9.28
C ILE A 347 -34.81 -11.92 9.63
N ASP A 348 -35.95 -12.16 10.26
CA ASP A 348 -36.38 -13.50 10.71
C ASP A 348 -37.38 -14.20 9.76
N SER A 349 -37.86 -13.46 8.74
CA SER A 349 -38.89 -13.93 7.82
C SER A 349 -39.04 -13.01 6.60
N GLU A 350 -39.66 -13.54 5.54
CA GLU A 350 -40.07 -12.77 4.35
C GLU A 350 -41.09 -11.67 4.67
N ALA A 351 -41.90 -11.86 5.72
CA ALA A 351 -42.81 -10.82 6.20
C ALA A 351 -42.05 -9.61 6.75
N THR A 352 -40.92 -9.84 7.42
CA THR A 352 -40.04 -8.77 7.92
C THR A 352 -39.39 -8.02 6.77
N LYS A 353 -38.88 -8.71 5.74
CA LYS A 353 -38.37 -8.06 4.51
C LYS A 353 -39.43 -7.17 3.88
N THR A 354 -40.63 -7.70 3.66
CA THR A 354 -41.77 -6.95 3.09
C THR A 354 -42.10 -5.69 3.90
N ALA A 355 -42.09 -5.78 5.23
CA ALA A 355 -42.37 -4.64 6.11
C ALA A 355 -41.31 -3.52 5.98
N ILE A 356 -40.03 -3.89 5.88
CA ILE A 356 -38.94 -2.93 5.69
C ILE A 356 -39.02 -2.26 4.31
N LYS A 357 -39.27 -3.04 3.24
CA LYS A 357 -39.47 -2.51 1.89
C LYS A 357 -40.60 -1.48 1.83
N ALA A 358 -41.71 -1.75 2.52
CA ALA A 358 -42.83 -0.81 2.62
C ALA A 358 -42.45 0.50 3.34
N GLN A 359 -41.50 0.49 4.30
CA GLN A 359 -40.99 1.72 4.90
C GLN A 359 -40.09 2.50 3.92
N ILE A 360 -39.26 1.82 3.14
CA ILE A 360 -38.42 2.44 2.11
C ILE A 360 -39.27 3.19 1.06
N ASP A 361 -40.40 2.61 0.65
CA ASP A 361 -41.30 3.25 -0.31
C ASP A 361 -41.88 4.58 0.18
N THR A 362 -41.91 4.82 1.50
CA THR A 362 -42.40 6.09 2.10
C THR A 362 -41.42 7.25 2.00
N ILE A 363 -40.16 7.00 1.60
CA ILE A 363 -39.15 8.05 1.47
C ILE A 363 -39.58 9.01 0.35
N SER A 364 -39.47 10.30 0.58
CA SER A 364 -39.87 11.34 -0.37
C SER A 364 -38.84 12.45 -0.40
N VAL A 365 -38.75 13.16 -1.53
CA VAL A 365 -37.82 14.28 -1.70
C VAL A 365 -37.94 15.31 -0.56
N GLY A 366 -36.81 15.80 -0.09
CA GLY A 366 -36.59 16.66 1.06
C GLY A 366 -35.61 17.80 0.74
N GLY A 367 -35.07 18.41 1.80
CA GLY A 367 -34.34 19.68 1.76
C GLY A 367 -32.93 19.64 1.18
N MET A 368 -31.95 20.01 2.01
CA MET A 368 -30.52 20.12 1.65
C MET A 368 -29.82 18.75 1.81
N THR A 369 -28.49 18.69 1.82
CA THR A 369 -27.71 17.44 1.78
C THR A 369 -26.63 17.43 2.89
N ALA A 370 -26.83 16.60 3.93
CA ALA A 370 -25.95 16.49 5.11
C ALA A 370 -25.24 15.13 5.23
N ILE A 371 -24.29 14.84 4.33
CA ILE A 371 -23.67 13.51 4.20
C ILE A 371 -22.91 13.09 5.47
N GLY A 372 -22.08 14.00 6.03
CA GLY A 372 -21.28 13.69 7.21
C GLY A 372 -22.12 13.35 8.45
N ASP A 373 -23.23 14.06 8.64
CA ASP A 373 -24.15 13.79 9.75
C ASP A 373 -24.84 12.43 9.60
N ALA A 374 -25.22 12.06 8.37
CA ALA A 374 -25.86 10.79 8.06
C ALA A 374 -24.90 9.61 8.28
N ALA A 375 -23.65 9.72 7.80
CA ALA A 375 -22.62 8.73 8.04
C ALA A 375 -22.32 8.57 9.55
N GLN A 376 -22.11 9.66 10.28
CA GLN A 376 -21.87 9.57 11.73
C GLN A 376 -23.04 8.89 12.47
N LYS A 377 -24.29 9.22 12.11
CA LYS A 377 -25.47 8.60 12.73
C LYS A 377 -25.57 7.11 12.43
N ALA A 378 -25.23 6.69 11.21
CA ALA A 378 -25.20 5.28 10.82
C ALA A 378 -24.19 4.49 11.67
N LEU A 379 -22.99 5.04 11.85
CA LEU A 379 -21.96 4.47 12.71
C LEU A 379 -22.43 4.36 14.17
N ASP A 380 -22.99 5.43 14.71
CA ASP A 380 -23.48 5.47 16.10
C ASP A 380 -24.55 4.41 16.37
N ASP A 381 -25.49 4.18 15.42
CA ASP A 381 -26.53 3.15 15.55
C ASP A 381 -25.95 1.74 15.59
N LEU A 382 -24.95 1.45 14.74
CA LEU A 382 -24.25 0.17 14.71
C LEU A 382 -23.44 -0.07 15.98
N LEU A 383 -22.80 0.96 16.53
CA LEU A 383 -22.00 0.86 17.77
C LEU A 383 -22.86 0.77 19.04
N ALA A 384 -24.06 1.37 19.04
CA ALA A 384 -24.96 1.36 20.18
C ALA A 384 -25.64 -0.01 20.41
N SER A 385 -25.70 -0.87 19.40
CA SER A 385 -26.37 -2.17 19.47
C SER A 385 -25.41 -3.29 19.87
N SER A 386 -25.47 -3.69 21.15
CA SER A 386 -24.72 -4.84 21.66
C SER A 386 -25.16 -6.19 21.08
N ALA A 387 -26.36 -6.25 20.48
CA ALA A 387 -26.88 -7.48 19.87
C ALA A 387 -26.11 -7.89 18.60
N ILE A 388 -25.49 -6.91 17.93
CA ILE A 388 -24.77 -7.09 16.66
C ILE A 388 -23.26 -6.85 16.80
N SER A 389 -22.73 -6.76 18.04
CA SER A 389 -21.31 -6.44 18.25
C SER A 389 -20.35 -7.47 17.65
N ASN A 390 -20.85 -8.69 17.44
CA ASN A 390 -20.09 -9.82 16.90
C ASN A 390 -20.55 -10.21 15.49
N THR A 391 -21.24 -9.33 14.75
CA THR A 391 -21.58 -9.55 13.33
C THR A 391 -20.61 -8.78 12.44
N ASN A 392 -20.56 -9.13 11.15
CA ASN A 392 -20.00 -8.22 10.16
C ASN A 392 -20.88 -6.96 10.10
N ARG A 393 -20.32 -5.75 10.22
CA ARG A 393 -21.10 -4.50 10.30
C ARG A 393 -20.69 -3.58 9.16
N VAL A 394 -21.64 -3.10 8.38
CA VAL A 394 -21.39 -2.34 7.15
C VAL A 394 -22.37 -1.19 6.99
N VAL A 395 -21.90 -0.07 6.43
CA VAL A 395 -22.76 1.06 6.04
C VAL A 395 -22.79 1.18 4.52
N TYR A 396 -24.00 1.31 3.95
CA TYR A 396 -24.20 1.62 2.53
C TYR A 396 -24.82 3.01 2.39
N LEU A 397 -24.10 3.94 1.76
CA LEU A 397 -24.50 5.34 1.57
C LEU A 397 -24.82 5.63 0.11
N LEU A 398 -26.06 6.05 -0.16
CA LEU A 398 -26.62 6.30 -1.48
C LEU A 398 -26.91 7.80 -1.64
N THR A 399 -26.23 8.51 -2.57
CA THR A 399 -26.37 9.99 -2.74
C THR A 399 -26.00 10.47 -4.15
N ASP A 400 -26.58 11.59 -4.61
CA ASP A 400 -26.32 12.22 -5.92
C ASP A 400 -25.57 13.56 -5.84
N GLY A 401 -25.17 13.99 -4.65
CA GLY A 401 -24.92 15.40 -4.39
C GLY A 401 -23.70 15.73 -3.54
N TYR A 402 -23.39 17.03 -3.52
CA TYR A 402 -22.40 17.62 -2.64
C TYR A 402 -23.00 17.91 -1.26
N SER A 403 -22.29 17.53 -0.20
CA SER A 403 -22.66 17.94 1.15
C SER A 403 -22.62 19.46 1.25
N ASN A 404 -23.75 20.07 1.60
CA ASN A 404 -23.93 21.53 1.59
C ASN A 404 -24.41 22.07 2.95
N THR A 405 -24.63 21.19 3.92
CA THR A 405 -24.87 21.48 5.34
C THR A 405 -24.29 20.35 6.21
N GLY A 406 -24.34 20.50 7.53
CA GLY A 406 -23.87 19.49 8.50
C GLY A 406 -22.35 19.43 8.67
N VAL A 407 -21.87 18.35 9.27
CA VAL A 407 -20.44 18.06 9.41
C VAL A 407 -19.83 17.71 8.06
N GLY A 408 -18.58 18.14 7.83
CA GLY A 408 -17.84 17.82 6.61
C GLY A 408 -17.69 16.29 6.44
N PRO A 409 -17.99 15.71 5.26
CA PRO A 409 -18.07 14.26 5.09
C PRO A 409 -16.79 13.52 5.48
N LEU A 410 -15.62 14.04 5.11
CA LEU A 410 -14.32 13.43 5.43
C LEU A 410 -14.00 13.37 6.94
N LEU A 411 -14.69 14.14 7.79
CA LEU A 411 -14.43 14.16 9.24
C LEU A 411 -14.89 12.88 9.96
N VAL A 412 -15.71 12.05 9.32
CA VAL A 412 -16.17 10.78 9.91
C VAL A 412 -15.16 9.64 9.76
N ILE A 413 -14.21 9.76 8.82
CA ILE A 413 -13.24 8.71 8.46
C ILE A 413 -12.52 8.15 9.69
N PRO A 414 -11.94 8.97 10.61
CA PRO A 414 -11.24 8.43 11.77
C PRO A 414 -12.14 7.62 12.73
N ALA A 415 -13.42 7.97 12.82
CA ALA A 415 -14.37 7.24 13.66
C ALA A 415 -14.72 5.87 13.05
N TYR A 416 -14.90 5.82 11.72
CA TYR A 416 -15.10 4.59 10.98
C TYR A 416 -13.87 3.68 11.02
N GLN A 417 -12.66 4.24 10.81
CA GLN A 417 -11.40 3.53 10.97
C GLN A 417 -11.25 2.94 12.38
N SER A 418 -11.51 3.75 13.42
CA SER A 418 -11.46 3.27 14.81
C SER A 418 -12.49 2.19 15.13
N ALA A 419 -13.66 2.23 14.48
CA ALA A 419 -14.72 1.25 14.66
C ALA A 419 -14.52 -0.02 13.80
N HIS A 420 -13.69 0.07 12.76
CA HIS A 420 -13.45 -0.96 11.76
C HIS A 420 -14.75 -1.40 11.09
N ILE A 421 -15.52 -0.42 10.64
CA ILE A 421 -16.77 -0.62 9.91
C ILE A 421 -16.55 0.01 8.54
N PRO A 422 -16.63 -0.74 7.43
CA PRO A 422 -16.49 -0.17 6.10
C PRO A 422 -17.72 0.67 5.71
N LEU A 423 -17.47 1.77 4.99
CA LEU A 423 -18.48 2.62 4.38
C LEU A 423 -18.45 2.45 2.86
N PHE A 424 -19.50 1.86 2.31
CA PHE A 424 -19.69 1.77 0.86
C PHE A 424 -20.48 2.98 0.38
N THR A 425 -20.03 3.62 -0.68
CA THR A 425 -20.67 4.82 -1.23
C THR A 425 -21.12 4.61 -2.67
N PHE A 426 -22.36 4.98 -2.98
CA PHE A 426 -22.97 4.88 -4.30
C PHE A 426 -23.34 6.28 -4.78
N ALA A 427 -22.66 6.74 -5.82
CA ALA A 427 -22.80 8.08 -6.37
C ALA A 427 -23.78 8.10 -7.55
N TYR A 428 -24.93 8.77 -7.42
CA TYR A 428 -25.96 8.80 -8.45
C TYR A 428 -25.78 9.97 -9.42
N GLY A 429 -25.52 9.65 -10.69
CA GLY A 429 -25.45 10.64 -11.77
C GLY A 429 -24.20 11.51 -11.77
N ALA A 430 -24.01 12.26 -12.85
CA ALA A 430 -22.77 13.00 -13.12
C ALA A 430 -22.51 14.21 -12.19
N SER A 431 -23.47 14.58 -11.33
CA SER A 431 -23.35 15.70 -10.40
C SER A 431 -22.88 15.31 -8.99
N ALA A 432 -22.65 14.03 -8.74
CA ALA A 432 -22.19 13.56 -7.44
C ALA A 432 -20.77 14.04 -7.12
N ASP A 433 -20.47 14.20 -5.84
CA ASP A 433 -19.13 14.53 -5.33
C ASP A 433 -18.25 13.27 -5.31
N THR A 434 -17.85 12.81 -6.49
CA THR A 434 -17.17 11.53 -6.69
C THR A 434 -15.88 11.43 -5.89
N ALA A 435 -15.05 12.48 -5.89
CA ALA A 435 -13.79 12.53 -5.16
C ALA A 435 -14.01 12.36 -3.64
N THR A 436 -14.96 13.08 -3.06
CA THR A 436 -15.22 12.99 -1.61
C THR A 436 -15.79 11.61 -1.24
N LEU A 437 -16.74 11.09 -2.03
CA LEU A 437 -17.35 9.78 -1.77
C LEU A 437 -16.33 8.65 -1.92
N GLN A 438 -15.49 8.72 -2.96
CA GLN A 438 -14.43 7.76 -3.19
C GLN A 438 -13.41 7.76 -2.05
N GLN A 439 -13.01 8.95 -1.58
CA GLN A 439 -12.14 9.05 -0.42
C GLN A 439 -12.78 8.48 0.85
N MET A 440 -14.05 8.78 1.12
CA MET A 440 -14.77 8.21 2.27
C MET A 440 -14.84 6.69 2.23
N ALA A 441 -15.08 6.10 1.06
CA ALA A 441 -15.12 4.65 0.93
C ALA A 441 -13.74 4.02 1.13
N ASN A 442 -12.75 4.48 0.37
CA ASN A 442 -11.40 3.91 0.36
C ASN A 442 -10.74 4.03 1.74
N ASP A 443 -10.81 5.20 2.37
CA ASP A 443 -10.14 5.46 3.66
C ASP A 443 -10.83 4.73 4.84
N THR A 444 -12.03 4.18 4.65
CA THR A 444 -12.75 3.39 5.68
C THR A 444 -12.75 1.89 5.42
N GLY A 445 -12.12 1.44 4.34
CA GLY A 445 -12.10 0.02 3.91
C GLY A 445 -13.37 -0.44 3.21
N GLY A 446 -14.24 0.48 2.79
CA GLY A 446 -15.34 0.20 1.86
C GLY A 446 -14.91 0.37 0.41
N ARG A 447 -15.89 0.34 -0.51
CA ARG A 447 -15.65 0.57 -1.94
C ARG A 447 -16.62 1.61 -2.49
N TYR A 448 -16.09 2.44 -3.38
CA TYR A 448 -16.87 3.40 -4.15
C TYR A 448 -17.44 2.74 -5.40
N TYR A 449 -18.70 3.03 -5.67
CA TYR A 449 -19.36 2.65 -6.90
C TYR A 449 -19.93 3.91 -7.55
N SER A 450 -19.52 4.14 -8.79
CA SER A 450 -20.22 5.10 -9.64
C SER A 450 -21.57 4.48 -9.98
N SER A 451 -22.66 5.07 -9.51
CA SER A 451 -23.99 4.56 -9.81
C SER A 451 -24.41 5.04 -11.20
N PRO A 452 -24.66 4.08 -12.10
CA PRO A 452 -25.01 4.34 -13.48
C PRO A 452 -26.52 4.64 -13.64
N THR A 453 -26.94 4.96 -14.85
CA THR A 453 -28.28 5.50 -15.12
C THR A 453 -29.38 4.45 -15.25
N THR A 454 -29.04 3.17 -15.42
CA THR A 454 -30.01 2.07 -15.61
C THR A 454 -30.14 1.19 -14.36
N LEU A 455 -31.28 0.48 -14.26
CA LEU A 455 -31.52 -0.43 -13.16
C LEU A 455 -30.58 -1.64 -13.19
N ALA A 456 -30.22 -2.15 -14.38
CA ALA A 456 -29.36 -3.31 -14.55
C ALA A 456 -27.95 -3.07 -13.97
N GLU A 457 -27.34 -1.96 -14.36
CA GLU A 457 -26.00 -1.61 -13.89
C GLU A 457 -26.03 -1.24 -12.38
N LEU A 458 -27.13 -0.64 -11.91
CA LEU A 458 -27.37 -0.41 -10.47
C LEU A 458 -27.42 -1.72 -9.69
N THR A 459 -28.23 -2.69 -10.11
CA THR A 459 -28.27 -4.02 -9.47
C THR A 459 -26.91 -4.68 -9.41
N GLN A 460 -26.10 -4.53 -10.46
CA GLN A 460 -24.75 -5.11 -10.51
C GLN A 460 -23.84 -4.53 -9.43
N VAL A 461 -23.74 -3.20 -9.30
CA VAL A 461 -22.85 -2.59 -8.29
C VAL A 461 -23.29 -2.88 -6.86
N PHE A 462 -24.59 -2.99 -6.60
CA PHE A 462 -25.09 -3.38 -5.27
C PHE A 462 -24.79 -4.85 -4.95
N GLN A 463 -24.89 -5.74 -5.93
CA GLN A 463 -24.51 -7.13 -5.76
C GLN A 463 -22.99 -7.29 -5.59
N ASP A 464 -22.17 -6.48 -6.26
CA ASP A 464 -20.72 -6.43 -6.03
C ASP A 464 -20.42 -6.03 -4.59
N ALA A 465 -21.05 -4.96 -4.09
CA ALA A 465 -20.89 -4.51 -2.71
C ALA A 465 -21.39 -5.56 -1.69
N GLN A 466 -22.47 -6.29 -2.01
CA GLN A 466 -22.98 -7.36 -1.16
C GLN A 466 -22.00 -8.54 -1.11
N GLN A 467 -21.40 -8.93 -2.24
CA GLN A 467 -20.40 -10.00 -2.28
C GLN A 467 -19.18 -9.63 -1.42
N LEU A 468 -18.78 -8.36 -1.42
CA LEU A 468 -17.70 -7.86 -0.55
C LEU A 468 -18.03 -7.86 0.94
N THR A 469 -19.28 -8.08 1.35
CA THR A 469 -19.73 -7.90 2.74
C THR A 469 -20.53 -9.09 3.30
N SER A 470 -20.78 -10.11 2.49
CA SER A 470 -21.50 -11.33 2.85
C SER A 470 -20.72 -12.56 2.37
N PRO A 471 -21.00 -13.79 2.81
CA PRO A 471 -20.37 -15.01 2.28
C PRO A 471 -20.87 -15.39 0.86
N SER A 472 -21.39 -14.41 0.11
CA SER A 472 -21.92 -14.65 -1.23
C SER A 472 -20.83 -14.55 -2.29
N VAL A 473 -20.88 -15.44 -3.29
CA VAL A 473 -19.97 -15.48 -4.44
C VAL A 473 -20.75 -15.31 -5.75
N GLY A 474 -20.14 -14.66 -6.75
CA GLY A 474 -20.69 -14.60 -8.11
C GLY A 474 -20.51 -15.93 -8.84
N ILE A 475 -21.59 -16.48 -9.39
CA ILE A 475 -21.58 -17.75 -10.15
C ILE A 475 -21.52 -17.45 -11.64
N ALA A 476 -22.56 -16.78 -12.16
CA ALA A 476 -22.72 -16.48 -13.57
C ALA A 476 -23.36 -15.11 -13.76
N THR A 477 -23.05 -14.45 -14.87
CA THR A 477 -23.65 -13.18 -15.26
C THR A 477 -23.72 -13.10 -16.78
N GLY A 478 -24.74 -12.44 -17.32
CA GLY A 478 -24.85 -12.28 -18.76
C GLY A 478 -26.04 -11.45 -19.20
N SER A 479 -26.06 -11.15 -20.50
CA SER A 479 -27.16 -10.46 -21.16
C SER A 479 -27.58 -11.24 -22.41
N THR A 480 -28.88 -11.29 -22.69
CA THR A 480 -29.42 -11.99 -23.86
C THR A 480 -30.73 -11.37 -24.32
N THR A 481 -30.99 -11.44 -25.63
CA THR A 481 -32.29 -11.10 -26.20
C THR A 481 -33.20 -12.33 -26.12
N VAL A 482 -34.30 -12.21 -25.38
CA VAL A 482 -35.35 -13.23 -25.30
C VAL A 482 -36.38 -12.96 -26.40
N PRO A 483 -36.49 -13.85 -27.39
CA PRO A 483 -37.44 -13.69 -28.48
C PRO A 483 -38.89 -13.91 -28.00
N SER A 484 -39.84 -13.22 -28.62
CA SER A 484 -41.25 -13.42 -28.30
C SER A 484 -41.76 -14.80 -28.72
N GLY A 485 -42.42 -15.50 -27.79
CA GLY A 485 -43.06 -16.80 -28.02
C GLY A 485 -42.10 -17.97 -28.28
N LEU A 486 -40.81 -17.80 -27.96
CA LEU A 486 -39.82 -18.87 -27.96
C LEU A 486 -38.97 -18.76 -26.68
N PRO A 487 -38.92 -19.82 -25.85
CA PRO A 487 -38.15 -19.78 -24.61
C PRO A 487 -36.64 -19.74 -24.89
N SER A 488 -35.94 -18.90 -24.13
CA SER A 488 -34.49 -18.87 -24.00
C SER A 488 -34.09 -19.58 -22.70
N SER A 489 -33.04 -20.40 -22.75
CA SER A 489 -32.49 -21.09 -21.58
C SER A 489 -31.05 -20.64 -21.35
N MET A 490 -30.79 -20.15 -20.14
CA MET A 490 -29.47 -19.74 -19.68
C MET A 490 -29.00 -20.76 -18.62
N PRO A 491 -27.91 -21.51 -18.89
CA PRO A 491 -27.37 -22.47 -17.93
C PRO A 491 -26.66 -21.75 -16.77
N ILE A 492 -26.71 -22.34 -15.58
CA ILE A 492 -26.04 -21.86 -14.37
C ILE A 492 -25.37 -23.06 -13.71
N CYS A 493 -24.05 -23.06 -13.62
CA CYS A 493 -23.32 -24.16 -12.98
C CYS A 493 -23.36 -24.01 -11.45
N VAL A 494 -24.00 -24.95 -10.76
CA VAL A 494 -24.02 -25.01 -9.30
C VAL A 494 -23.11 -26.14 -8.82
N ASP A 495 -22.05 -25.79 -8.09
CA ASP A 495 -21.10 -26.76 -7.51
C ASP A 495 -21.51 -27.23 -6.11
N SER A 496 -20.81 -28.24 -5.58
CA SER A 496 -21.17 -28.88 -4.31
C SER A 496 -20.87 -28.05 -3.05
N THR A 497 -20.17 -26.91 -3.19
CA THR A 497 -19.81 -26.05 -2.07
C THR A 497 -20.90 -25.03 -1.72
N LEU A 498 -21.89 -24.85 -2.59
CA LEU A 498 -22.97 -23.89 -2.43
C LEU A 498 -24.19 -24.50 -1.72
N SER A 499 -24.83 -23.69 -0.88
CA SER A 499 -26.03 -24.06 -0.12
C SER A 499 -27.27 -23.30 -0.57
N ARG A 500 -27.09 -22.09 -1.10
CA ARG A 500 -28.15 -21.20 -1.57
C ARG A 500 -27.78 -20.56 -2.89
N LEU A 501 -28.77 -20.36 -3.76
CA LEU A 501 -28.67 -19.71 -5.06
C LEU A 501 -29.65 -18.53 -5.09
N ASN A 502 -29.20 -17.37 -5.53
CA ASN A 502 -30.04 -16.20 -5.79
C ASN A 502 -29.77 -15.71 -7.22
N LEU A 503 -30.84 -15.49 -7.97
CA LEU A 503 -30.82 -14.90 -9.31
C LEU A 503 -31.50 -13.54 -9.27
N VAL A 504 -30.84 -12.54 -9.83
CA VAL A 504 -31.44 -11.25 -10.16
C VAL A 504 -31.49 -11.11 -11.66
N VAL A 505 -32.68 -10.78 -12.17
CA VAL A 505 -32.93 -10.54 -13.60
C VAL A 505 -33.48 -9.14 -13.77
N THR A 506 -32.96 -8.38 -14.73
CA THR A 506 -33.42 -7.02 -15.06
C THR A 506 -33.70 -6.90 -16.54
N TYR A 507 -34.74 -6.15 -16.91
CA TYR A 507 -35.10 -5.84 -18.30
C TYR A 507 -35.93 -4.56 -18.40
N ASP A 508 -35.95 -3.92 -19.57
CA ASP A 508 -36.86 -2.79 -19.86
C ASP A 508 -38.26 -3.34 -20.22
N GLY A 509 -39.29 -2.87 -19.53
CA GLY A 509 -40.66 -3.38 -19.66
C GLY A 509 -41.40 -3.53 -18.33
N SER A 510 -42.65 -4.01 -18.43
CA SER A 510 -43.50 -4.31 -17.28
C SER A 510 -43.25 -5.73 -16.75
N PRO A 511 -43.50 -6.01 -15.46
CA PRO A 511 -43.26 -7.32 -14.84
C PRO A 511 -43.91 -8.55 -15.50
N GLY A 512 -44.91 -8.36 -16.36
CA GLY A 512 -45.56 -9.46 -17.10
C GLY A 512 -45.05 -9.66 -18.54
N ASP A 513 -44.06 -8.88 -18.97
CA ASP A 513 -43.56 -8.93 -20.34
C ASP A 513 -42.62 -10.13 -20.56
N VAL A 514 -42.04 -10.68 -19.50
CA VAL A 514 -41.21 -11.90 -19.52
C VAL A 514 -41.66 -12.85 -18.42
N ASP A 515 -41.94 -14.11 -18.79
CA ASP A 515 -42.12 -15.20 -17.83
C ASP A 515 -40.76 -15.79 -17.48
N LEU A 516 -40.46 -15.92 -16.19
CA LEU A 516 -39.14 -16.31 -15.66
C LEU A 516 -39.29 -17.46 -14.67
N THR A 517 -38.57 -18.56 -14.93
CA THR A 517 -38.58 -19.74 -14.06
C THR A 517 -37.19 -20.30 -13.83
N LEU A 518 -36.98 -20.84 -12.64
CA LEU A 518 -35.74 -21.53 -12.24
C LEU A 518 -35.98 -23.04 -12.21
N LEU A 519 -35.18 -23.77 -12.97
CA LEU A 519 -35.21 -25.24 -13.03
C LEU A 519 -33.96 -25.85 -12.40
N ASP A 520 -34.15 -26.95 -11.68
CA ASP A 520 -33.05 -27.78 -11.17
C ASP A 520 -32.37 -28.60 -12.29
N PRO A 521 -31.26 -29.31 -12.02
CA PRO A 521 -30.56 -30.12 -13.01
C PRO A 521 -31.38 -31.30 -13.57
N SER A 522 -32.54 -31.61 -12.98
CA SER A 522 -33.49 -32.62 -13.45
C SER A 522 -34.66 -32.02 -14.24
N ASP A 523 -34.55 -30.75 -14.64
CA ASP A 523 -35.60 -29.97 -15.33
C ASP A 523 -36.89 -29.82 -14.50
N THR A 524 -36.78 -29.84 -13.17
CA THR A 524 -37.93 -29.61 -12.26
C THR A 524 -38.01 -28.15 -11.89
N LEU A 525 -39.21 -27.56 -11.99
CA LEU A 525 -39.48 -26.20 -11.53
C LEU A 525 -39.23 -26.07 -10.03
N VAL A 526 -38.31 -25.17 -9.67
CA VAL A 526 -37.96 -24.84 -8.29
C VAL A 526 -38.64 -23.55 -7.85
N ASP A 527 -38.53 -22.51 -8.68
CA ASP A 527 -39.05 -21.19 -8.34
C ASP A 527 -39.56 -20.41 -9.56
N THR A 528 -40.43 -19.43 -9.30
CA THR A 528 -40.99 -18.49 -10.28
C THR A 528 -40.73 -17.08 -9.80
N ALA A 529 -40.34 -16.18 -10.71
CA ALA A 529 -39.82 -14.88 -10.30
C ALA A 529 -40.81 -13.98 -9.54
N ASP A 530 -40.31 -13.35 -8.47
CA ASP A 530 -40.94 -12.18 -7.84
C ASP A 530 -40.44 -10.90 -8.52
N CYS A 531 -41.31 -10.24 -9.28
CA CYS A 531 -40.95 -9.11 -10.13
C CYS A 531 -41.58 -7.80 -9.65
N SER A 532 -40.79 -6.72 -9.69
CA SER A 532 -41.22 -5.37 -9.35
C SER A 532 -40.74 -4.35 -10.38
N ALA A 533 -41.60 -3.38 -10.70
CA ALA A 533 -41.28 -2.30 -11.64
C ALA A 533 -40.57 -1.14 -10.94
N SER A 534 -39.57 -0.56 -11.60
CA SER A 534 -38.86 0.66 -11.22
C SER A 534 -38.75 1.57 -12.45
N GLY A 535 -39.63 2.56 -12.56
CA GLY A 535 -39.69 3.39 -13.77
C GLY A 535 -40.24 2.61 -14.97
N THR A 536 -39.46 2.51 -16.05
CA THR A 536 -39.77 1.66 -17.22
C THR A 536 -39.13 0.28 -17.13
N GLU A 537 -38.21 0.08 -16.20
CA GLU A 537 -37.47 -1.16 -16.03
C GLU A 537 -38.15 -2.07 -14.99
N THR A 538 -37.89 -3.37 -15.11
CA THR A 538 -38.32 -4.40 -14.16
C THR A 538 -37.10 -5.10 -13.57
N ILE A 539 -37.18 -5.38 -12.27
CA ILE A 539 -36.28 -6.30 -11.56
C ILE A 539 -37.07 -7.50 -11.05
N CYS A 540 -36.49 -8.69 -11.21
CA CYS A 540 -37.06 -9.97 -10.85
C CYS A 540 -36.05 -10.77 -10.01
N LEU A 541 -36.54 -11.42 -8.96
CA LEU A 541 -35.75 -12.26 -8.05
C LEU A 541 -36.23 -13.70 -8.12
N LEU A 542 -35.29 -14.64 -8.16
CA LEU A 542 -35.54 -16.08 -7.97
C LEU A 542 -34.52 -16.64 -6.97
N ASP A 543 -34.91 -17.59 -6.14
CA ASP A 543 -33.99 -18.22 -5.19
C ASP A 543 -34.21 -19.72 -4.97
N ALA A 544 -33.20 -20.37 -4.40
CA ALA A 544 -33.25 -21.78 -4.03
C ALA A 544 -32.31 -22.09 -2.85
N ASP A 545 -32.85 -22.75 -1.80
CA ASP A 545 -32.12 -23.10 -0.56
C ASP A 545 -31.74 -24.59 -0.46
N SER A 546 -32.23 -25.43 -1.39
CA SER A 546 -31.97 -26.89 -1.39
C SER A 546 -31.25 -27.26 -2.68
N LEU A 547 -29.97 -26.88 -2.75
CA LEU A 547 -29.19 -27.05 -3.95
C LEU A 547 -28.73 -28.50 -4.17
N THR A 548 -28.74 -28.89 -5.44
CA THR A 548 -28.01 -30.06 -5.92
C THR A 548 -26.98 -29.57 -6.92
N SER A 549 -25.79 -30.17 -6.89
CA SER A 549 -24.76 -29.83 -7.85
C SER A 549 -25.17 -30.28 -9.26
N GLY A 550 -24.92 -29.43 -10.24
CA GLY A 550 -25.23 -29.66 -11.65
C GLY A 550 -25.60 -28.38 -12.39
N ASP A 551 -26.07 -28.54 -13.62
CA ASP A 551 -26.45 -27.43 -14.49
C ASP A 551 -27.91 -27.03 -14.24
N TRP A 552 -28.10 -25.95 -13.51
CA TRP A 552 -29.40 -25.31 -13.33
C TRP A 552 -29.74 -24.45 -14.54
N LYS A 553 -31.02 -24.07 -14.69
CA LYS A 553 -31.48 -23.27 -15.83
C LYS A 553 -32.37 -22.13 -15.40
N LEU A 554 -32.05 -20.94 -15.85
CA LEU A 554 -33.00 -19.83 -15.94
C LEU A 554 -33.70 -19.94 -17.31
N GLU A 555 -35.00 -20.20 -17.30
CA GLU A 555 -35.83 -20.14 -18.51
C GLU A 555 -36.57 -18.81 -18.55
N ALA A 556 -36.53 -18.16 -19.72
CA ALA A 556 -37.20 -16.90 -19.98
C ALA A 556 -38.02 -16.97 -21.28
N GLU A 557 -39.27 -16.52 -21.25
CA GLU A 557 -40.12 -16.41 -22.44
C GLU A 557 -40.77 -15.01 -22.50
N ALA A 558 -40.55 -14.29 -23.61
CA ALA A 558 -41.11 -12.96 -23.78
C ALA A 558 -42.55 -13.02 -24.35
N SER A 559 -43.47 -12.29 -23.71
CA SER A 559 -44.92 -12.41 -23.94
C SER A 559 -45.41 -11.78 -25.26
N SER A 560 -44.83 -10.65 -25.68
CA SER A 560 -45.38 -9.86 -26.80
C SER A 560 -44.37 -9.29 -27.81
N SER A 561 -43.13 -9.06 -27.39
CA SER A 561 -42.04 -8.55 -28.22
C SER A 561 -40.74 -9.12 -27.68
N ASP A 562 -39.68 -9.07 -28.49
CA ASP A 562 -38.35 -9.45 -28.03
C ASP A 562 -37.92 -8.51 -26.89
N VAL A 563 -37.31 -9.06 -25.85
CA VAL A 563 -36.87 -8.32 -24.65
C VAL A 563 -35.41 -8.63 -24.40
N ASP A 564 -34.60 -7.58 -24.30
CA ASP A 564 -33.22 -7.71 -23.82
C ASP A 564 -33.24 -7.79 -22.29
N LEU A 565 -32.71 -8.89 -21.75
CA LEU A 565 -32.56 -9.07 -20.32
C LEU A 565 -31.10 -9.22 -19.93
N THR A 566 -30.80 -8.85 -18.69
CA THR A 566 -29.55 -9.11 -18.00
C THR A 566 -29.85 -9.94 -16.77
N TYR A 567 -29.02 -10.95 -16.49
CA TYR A 567 -29.17 -11.81 -15.32
C TYR A 567 -27.84 -11.93 -14.58
N ARG A 568 -27.94 -12.14 -13.26
CA ARG A 568 -26.81 -12.44 -12.39
C ARG A 568 -27.21 -13.48 -11.35
N ALA A 569 -26.45 -14.58 -11.33
CA ALA A 569 -26.56 -15.66 -10.38
C ALA A 569 -25.46 -15.53 -9.30
N SER A 570 -25.84 -15.70 -8.06
CA SER A 570 -24.95 -15.65 -6.89
C SER A 570 -25.25 -16.80 -5.94
N GLY A 571 -24.20 -17.34 -5.34
CA GLY A 571 -24.26 -18.45 -4.40
C GLY A 571 -23.91 -18.01 -2.98
N SER A 572 -24.27 -18.81 -1.98
CA SER A 572 -23.71 -18.68 -0.63
C SER A 572 -23.19 -20.03 -0.14
N ALA A 573 -21.99 -20.02 0.43
CA ALA A 573 -21.42 -21.17 1.10
C ALA A 573 -21.85 -21.16 2.57
N GLU A 574 -22.41 -22.25 3.06
CA GLU A 574 -22.70 -22.42 4.49
C GLU A 574 -21.82 -23.55 5.05
N ASP A 575 -21.08 -23.20 6.11
CA ASP A 575 -20.23 -24.11 6.90
C ASP A 575 -19.16 -24.88 6.08
N ARG A 576 -18.62 -24.28 5.01
CA ARG A 576 -17.47 -24.79 4.25
C ARG A 576 -16.81 -23.72 3.39
N PHE A 577 -15.59 -24.01 2.94
CA PHE A 577 -14.94 -23.27 1.85
C PHE A 577 -15.64 -23.48 0.52
N THR A 578 -15.78 -22.40 -0.25
CA THR A 578 -16.32 -22.40 -1.62
C THR A 578 -15.27 -21.91 -2.59
N TYR A 579 -15.43 -22.26 -3.86
CA TYR A 579 -14.69 -21.59 -4.93
C TYR A 579 -14.98 -20.10 -4.88
N ALA A 580 -13.95 -19.29 -5.00
CA ALA A 580 -14.01 -17.85 -5.06
C ALA A 580 -13.08 -17.35 -6.16
N THR A 581 -13.28 -16.09 -6.54
CA THR A 581 -12.36 -15.43 -7.45
C THR A 581 -12.25 -13.97 -7.06
N SER A 582 -11.03 -13.45 -7.12
CA SER A 582 -10.77 -12.03 -7.03
C SER A 582 -10.35 -11.49 -8.38
N LEU A 583 -10.62 -10.20 -8.59
CA LEU A 583 -10.11 -9.41 -9.68
C LEU A 583 -9.69 -8.07 -9.08
N THR A 584 -8.44 -7.68 -9.27
CA THR A 584 -7.86 -6.46 -8.70
C THR A 584 -7.08 -5.73 -9.77
N SER A 585 -7.07 -4.39 -9.70
CA SER A 585 -6.13 -3.57 -10.48
C SER A 585 -4.87 -3.31 -9.65
N LEU A 586 -3.71 -3.63 -10.21
CA LEU A 586 -2.42 -3.34 -9.59
C LEU A 586 -2.00 -1.88 -9.77
N THR A 587 -2.62 -1.16 -10.71
CA THR A 587 -2.41 0.29 -10.93
C THR A 587 -3.44 1.17 -10.20
N GLY A 588 -4.32 0.56 -9.40
CA GLY A 588 -5.29 1.24 -8.55
C GLY A 588 -6.66 1.46 -9.20
N ASP A 589 -7.62 1.94 -8.40
CA ASP A 589 -8.99 2.19 -8.86
C ASP A 589 -9.10 3.44 -9.77
N VAL A 590 -8.07 4.30 -9.77
CA VAL A 590 -7.93 5.48 -10.63
C VAL A 590 -6.59 5.41 -11.36
N VAL A 591 -6.65 5.32 -12.68
CA VAL A 591 -5.47 5.26 -13.55
C VAL A 591 -5.33 6.58 -14.28
N GLN A 592 -4.17 7.22 -14.12
CA GLN A 592 -3.84 8.47 -14.82
C GLN A 592 -3.11 8.11 -16.11
N TYR A 593 -3.59 8.63 -17.23
CA TYR A 593 -2.89 8.46 -18.49
C TYR A 593 -1.47 9.07 -18.43
N PRO A 594 -0.44 8.41 -19.01
CA PRO A 594 -0.48 7.23 -19.88
C PRO A 594 -0.28 5.86 -19.20
N GLU A 595 -0.38 5.76 -17.88
CA GLU A 595 -0.19 4.49 -17.15
C GLU A 595 -1.17 3.41 -17.62
N PRO A 596 -0.75 2.15 -17.85
CA PRO A 596 -1.66 1.10 -18.28
C PRO A 596 -2.57 0.62 -17.15
N ILE A 597 -3.67 -0.04 -17.51
CA ILE A 597 -4.46 -0.82 -16.56
C ILE A 597 -3.79 -2.19 -16.41
N VAL A 598 -3.23 -2.50 -15.24
CA VAL A 598 -2.67 -3.83 -14.94
C VAL A 598 -3.65 -4.60 -14.05
N LEU A 599 -4.03 -5.80 -14.48
CA LEU A 599 -5.03 -6.64 -13.82
C LEU A 599 -4.39 -7.91 -13.27
N LEU A 600 -4.86 -8.32 -12.10
CA LEU A 600 -4.57 -9.61 -11.48
C LEU A 600 -5.89 -10.27 -11.07
N ALA A 601 -6.07 -11.53 -11.47
CA ALA A 601 -7.23 -12.32 -11.15
C ALA A 601 -6.82 -13.66 -10.54
N ILE A 602 -7.41 -14.01 -9.40
CA ILE A 602 -7.03 -15.19 -8.62
C ILE A 602 -8.27 -16.05 -8.41
N PRO A 603 -8.56 -17.04 -9.26
CA PRO A 603 -9.49 -18.10 -8.93
C PRO A 603 -8.88 -18.97 -7.82
N GLY A 604 -9.66 -19.31 -6.81
CA GLY A 604 -9.15 -20.04 -5.66
C GLY A 604 -10.23 -20.77 -4.88
N LYS A 605 -9.79 -21.63 -3.97
CA LYS A 605 -10.64 -22.20 -2.92
C LYS A 605 -9.90 -22.13 -1.59
N GLU A 606 -9.16 -23.17 -1.22
CA GLU A 606 -8.17 -23.10 -0.15
C GLU A 606 -6.85 -22.51 -0.65
N VAL A 607 -6.51 -22.74 -1.91
CA VAL A 607 -5.31 -22.23 -2.59
C VAL A 607 -5.70 -21.81 -4.02
N PRO A 608 -4.83 -21.11 -4.78
CA PRO A 608 -5.08 -20.76 -6.17
C PRO A 608 -5.41 -21.97 -7.07
N ILE A 609 -6.12 -21.70 -8.15
CA ILE A 609 -6.56 -22.70 -9.13
C ILE A 609 -5.89 -22.41 -10.47
N LEU A 610 -5.08 -23.34 -10.97
CA LEU A 610 -4.58 -23.29 -12.34
C LEU A 610 -5.48 -24.09 -13.30
N GLY A 611 -5.31 -23.86 -14.60
CA GLY A 611 -5.93 -24.67 -15.66
C GLY A 611 -7.44 -24.49 -15.84
N ALA A 612 -8.07 -23.49 -15.22
CA ALA A 612 -9.48 -23.18 -15.46
C ALA A 612 -9.68 -22.59 -16.88
N GLY A 613 -10.90 -22.71 -17.41
CA GLY A 613 -11.33 -21.89 -18.54
C GLY A 613 -11.42 -20.43 -18.10
N VAL A 614 -10.78 -19.51 -18.83
CA VAL A 614 -10.75 -18.08 -18.50
C VAL A 614 -11.33 -17.27 -19.64
N SER A 615 -12.29 -16.40 -19.32
CA SER A 615 -12.81 -15.39 -20.24
C SER A 615 -12.89 -14.04 -19.55
N ALA A 616 -12.43 -12.99 -20.23
CA ALA A 616 -12.44 -11.64 -19.68
C ALA A 616 -13.00 -10.65 -20.71
N SER A 617 -13.73 -9.66 -20.21
CA SER A 617 -14.27 -8.57 -21.01
C SER A 617 -14.22 -7.24 -20.27
N VAL A 618 -14.13 -6.16 -21.04
CA VAL A 618 -14.26 -4.80 -20.56
C VAL A 618 -15.38 -4.10 -21.32
N GLU A 619 -16.24 -3.42 -20.58
CA GLU A 619 -17.18 -2.43 -21.09
C GLU A 619 -16.59 -1.04 -20.87
N LYS A 620 -16.37 -0.31 -21.96
CA LYS A 620 -15.80 1.02 -22.00
C LYS A 620 -16.84 2.09 -21.58
N PRO A 621 -16.40 3.33 -21.28
CA PRO A 621 -17.33 4.41 -20.92
C PRO A 621 -18.38 4.77 -22.00
N ASP A 622 -18.18 4.37 -23.25
CA ASP A 622 -19.13 4.58 -24.36
C ASP A 622 -20.14 3.42 -24.53
N GLY A 623 -20.06 2.40 -23.68
CA GLY A 623 -20.85 1.17 -23.74
C GLY A 623 -20.30 0.09 -24.67
N THR A 624 -19.14 0.31 -25.31
CA THR A 624 -18.51 -0.71 -26.17
C THR A 624 -17.92 -1.83 -25.31
N VAL A 625 -18.24 -3.08 -25.64
CA VAL A 625 -17.70 -4.26 -24.94
C VAL A 625 -16.65 -4.97 -25.81
N THR A 626 -15.48 -5.25 -25.23
CA THR A 626 -14.39 -5.99 -25.88
C THR A 626 -13.84 -7.11 -24.99
N SER A 627 -13.45 -8.23 -25.58
CA SER A 627 -12.80 -9.34 -24.86
C SER A 627 -11.28 -9.22 -24.86
N PHE A 628 -10.62 -9.68 -23.80
CA PHE A 628 -9.16 -9.80 -23.69
C PHE A 628 -8.77 -11.09 -22.95
N ALA A 629 -7.48 -11.41 -22.94
CA ALA A 629 -6.95 -12.61 -22.28
C ALA A 629 -6.28 -12.25 -20.95
N LEU A 630 -6.57 -13.05 -19.92
CA LEU A 630 -5.81 -13.12 -18.68
C LEU A 630 -4.97 -14.40 -18.74
N LEU A 631 -3.66 -14.30 -18.47
CA LEU A 631 -2.70 -15.38 -18.68
C LEU A 631 -1.92 -15.70 -17.39
N ASP A 632 -1.61 -16.98 -17.23
CA ASP A 632 -0.76 -17.58 -16.19
C ASP A 632 0.32 -18.36 -16.94
N ASP A 633 1.32 -17.63 -17.48
CA ASP A 633 2.30 -18.13 -18.45
C ASP A 633 3.76 -17.73 -18.10
N GLY A 634 3.97 -17.09 -16.96
CA GLY A 634 5.24 -16.56 -16.48
C GLY A 634 5.80 -15.42 -17.33
N VAL A 635 4.97 -14.80 -18.17
CA VAL A 635 5.34 -13.64 -19.00
C VAL A 635 4.69 -12.40 -18.40
N ALA A 636 5.51 -11.36 -18.18
CA ALA A 636 5.06 -10.10 -17.60
C ALA A 636 3.73 -9.61 -18.23
N PRO A 637 2.73 -9.23 -17.43
CA PRO A 637 2.84 -8.96 -15.98
C PRO A 637 2.77 -10.20 -15.07
N ASP A 638 2.68 -11.41 -15.62
CA ASP A 638 2.70 -12.64 -14.83
C ASP A 638 4.12 -13.01 -14.37
N ALA A 639 4.25 -13.42 -13.11
CA ALA A 639 5.53 -13.65 -12.45
C ALA A 639 5.98 -15.10 -12.49
N VAL A 640 5.05 -16.03 -12.37
CA VAL A 640 5.31 -17.46 -12.28
C VAL A 640 4.25 -18.17 -13.10
N ALA A 641 4.68 -18.93 -14.10
CA ALA A 641 3.76 -19.76 -14.85
C ALA A 641 3.18 -20.88 -13.99
N ASP A 642 1.92 -21.21 -14.25
CA ASP A 642 1.15 -22.30 -13.66
C ASP A 642 0.92 -22.17 -12.13
N ASP A 643 0.94 -20.95 -11.60
CA ASP A 643 0.74 -20.68 -10.16
C ASP A 643 -0.72 -20.32 -9.78
N GLY A 644 -1.61 -20.24 -10.77
CA GLY A 644 -3.02 -19.92 -10.60
C GLY A 644 -3.32 -18.42 -10.47
N LEU A 645 -2.33 -17.54 -10.68
CA LEU A 645 -2.51 -16.10 -10.76
C LEU A 645 -2.55 -15.67 -12.23
N TYR A 646 -3.71 -15.18 -12.67
CA TYR A 646 -3.90 -14.78 -14.06
C TYR A 646 -3.82 -13.27 -14.20
N SER A 647 -2.96 -12.78 -15.07
CA SER A 647 -2.72 -11.34 -15.22
C SER A 647 -2.88 -10.85 -16.66
N ALA A 648 -3.13 -9.55 -16.80
CA ALA A 648 -3.24 -8.89 -18.10
C ALA A 648 -2.90 -7.40 -18.02
N ILE A 649 -2.47 -6.86 -19.15
CA ILE A 649 -2.40 -5.41 -19.38
C ILE A 649 -3.53 -5.04 -20.33
N LEU A 650 -4.39 -4.12 -19.89
CA LEU A 650 -5.56 -3.69 -20.64
C LEU A 650 -5.35 -2.26 -21.19
N ASP A 651 -5.65 -2.09 -22.48
CA ASP A 651 -5.59 -0.81 -23.19
C ASP A 651 -6.85 0.03 -22.98
N TYR A 652 -6.73 1.35 -23.16
CA TYR A 652 -7.82 2.32 -23.07
C TYR A 652 -7.59 3.53 -23.99
N ASP A 653 -8.66 4.27 -24.26
CA ASP A 653 -8.72 5.30 -25.30
C ASP A 653 -9.60 6.52 -24.96
N GLN A 654 -10.15 6.59 -23.75
CA GLN A 654 -11.01 7.70 -23.32
C GLN A 654 -11.10 7.80 -21.80
N ASP A 655 -11.37 9.01 -21.31
CA ASP A 655 -11.70 9.22 -19.90
C ASP A 655 -13.00 8.53 -19.51
N GLY A 656 -13.08 8.08 -18.26
CA GLY A 656 -14.31 7.57 -17.64
C GLY A 656 -14.15 6.20 -16.99
N THR A 657 -15.29 5.61 -16.63
CA THR A 657 -15.33 4.32 -15.92
C THR A 657 -15.34 3.14 -16.88
N TYR A 658 -14.37 2.24 -16.72
CA TYR A 658 -14.27 0.95 -17.39
C TYR A 658 -14.78 -0.14 -16.44
N ASN A 659 -15.74 -0.94 -16.89
CA ASN A 659 -16.27 -2.08 -16.14
C ASN A 659 -15.63 -3.37 -16.64
N ILE A 660 -14.88 -4.05 -15.78
CA ILE A 660 -14.08 -5.23 -16.18
C ILE A 660 -14.65 -6.45 -15.49
N THR A 661 -14.91 -7.51 -16.26
CA THR A 661 -15.42 -8.79 -15.75
C THR A 661 -14.48 -9.91 -16.16
N ALA A 662 -14.08 -10.75 -15.21
CA ALA A 662 -13.33 -11.99 -15.43
C ALA A 662 -14.19 -13.18 -14.97
N GLN A 663 -14.28 -14.20 -15.80
CA GLN A 663 -15.07 -15.40 -15.56
C GLN A 663 -14.20 -16.65 -15.72
N PHE A 664 -14.37 -17.57 -14.77
CA PHE A 664 -13.62 -18.80 -14.60
C PHE A 664 -14.57 -20.01 -14.56
N ASP A 665 -14.26 -21.05 -15.31
CA ASP A 665 -15.04 -22.30 -15.32
C ASP A 665 -14.17 -23.56 -15.36
N ASN A 666 -14.73 -24.69 -14.91
CA ASN A 666 -14.09 -26.00 -15.03
C ASN A 666 -14.87 -26.96 -15.94
N SER A 667 -15.53 -26.45 -16.98
CA SER A 667 -16.34 -27.28 -17.89
C SER A 667 -15.49 -28.28 -18.68
N ALA A 668 -14.21 -27.97 -18.90
CA ALA A 668 -13.23 -28.84 -19.53
C ALA A 668 -12.65 -29.92 -18.58
N GLY A 669 -12.82 -29.76 -17.26
CA GLY A 669 -12.27 -30.66 -16.25
C GLY A 669 -10.74 -30.62 -16.14
N THR A 670 -10.14 -29.46 -16.39
CA THR A 670 -8.69 -29.23 -16.39
C THR A 670 -8.19 -28.44 -15.19
N ALA A 671 -9.08 -27.92 -14.35
CA ALA A 671 -8.70 -27.10 -13.20
C ALA A 671 -8.05 -27.93 -12.08
N GLU A 672 -7.00 -27.38 -11.47
CA GLU A 672 -6.26 -28.01 -10.36
C GLU A 672 -5.91 -26.97 -9.30
N LEU A 673 -5.90 -27.37 -8.02
CA LEU A 673 -5.40 -26.54 -6.92
C LEU A 673 -3.87 -26.58 -6.91
N THR A 674 -3.23 -25.43 -6.70
CA THR A 674 -1.76 -25.29 -6.71
C THR A 674 -1.23 -24.40 -5.59
N GLU A 675 0.01 -24.64 -5.20
CA GLU A 675 0.76 -23.86 -4.21
C GLU A 675 2.03 -23.23 -4.83
N LEU A 676 2.21 -23.30 -6.16
CA LEU A 676 3.46 -22.96 -6.86
C LEU A 676 3.92 -21.50 -6.70
N GLY A 677 3.02 -20.58 -6.33
CA GLY A 677 3.30 -19.16 -6.07
C GLY A 677 3.34 -18.78 -4.58
N LEU A 678 3.10 -19.72 -3.66
CA LEU A 678 3.00 -19.46 -2.23
C LEU A 678 4.31 -19.81 -1.54
N GLN A 679 4.79 -18.94 -0.64
CA GLN A 679 6.03 -19.19 0.13
C GLN A 679 5.75 -20.22 1.22
N PRO A 680 6.38 -21.40 1.20
CA PRO A 680 6.09 -22.46 2.15
C PRO A 680 6.94 -22.37 3.41
N SER A 681 6.36 -22.68 4.56
CA SER A 681 7.10 -22.77 5.83
C SER A 681 8.06 -23.96 5.88
N ILE A 682 9.13 -23.89 6.66
CA ILE A 682 9.95 -25.07 6.95
C ILE A 682 9.26 -26.02 7.95
N GLY A 683 9.52 -27.32 7.80
CA GLY A 683 8.99 -28.35 8.69
C GLY A 683 9.47 -28.24 10.14
N PRO A 684 8.75 -28.84 11.11
CA PRO A 684 9.18 -28.90 12.52
C PRO A 684 10.52 -29.62 12.74
N ASP A 685 10.92 -30.48 11.81
CA ASP A 685 12.22 -31.14 11.78
C ASP A 685 13.35 -30.26 11.23
N GLY A 686 13.02 -29.03 10.80
CA GLY A 686 13.96 -28.08 10.21
C GLY A 686 14.35 -28.42 8.78
N GLU A 687 13.62 -29.31 8.11
CA GLU A 687 13.84 -29.68 6.72
C GLU A 687 12.89 -28.93 5.80
N ALA A 688 13.41 -28.46 4.66
CA ALA A 688 12.57 -27.97 3.58
C ALA A 688 11.75 -29.12 2.99
N LEU A 689 10.54 -28.82 2.55
CA LEU A 689 9.65 -29.77 1.90
C LEU A 689 9.68 -29.55 0.38
N PRO A 690 9.34 -30.55 -0.45
CA PRO A 690 9.21 -30.34 -1.88
C PRO A 690 7.93 -29.55 -2.21
N ILE A 691 7.88 -28.94 -3.40
CA ILE A 691 6.63 -28.39 -3.95
C ILE A 691 5.57 -29.51 -3.98
N ALA A 692 4.38 -29.22 -3.46
CA ALA A 692 3.26 -30.16 -3.51
C ALA A 692 2.79 -30.34 -4.96
N ASP A 693 2.49 -31.59 -5.34
CA ASP A 693 1.79 -31.85 -6.60
C ASP A 693 0.43 -31.14 -6.58
N SER A 694 0.03 -30.57 -7.72
CA SER A 694 -1.29 -29.98 -7.89
C SER A 694 -2.40 -31.02 -7.68
N ILE A 695 -3.55 -30.56 -7.17
CA ILE A 695 -4.68 -31.43 -6.82
C ILE A 695 -5.83 -31.21 -7.82
N PRO A 696 -6.19 -32.21 -8.65
CA PRO A 696 -7.24 -32.04 -9.64
C PRO A 696 -8.61 -31.74 -9.05
N ILE A 697 -9.31 -30.75 -9.62
CA ILE A 697 -10.70 -30.44 -9.31
C ILE A 697 -11.59 -31.22 -10.29
N THR A 698 -12.28 -32.24 -9.75
CA THR A 698 -13.09 -33.16 -10.58
C THR A 698 -14.53 -32.71 -10.80
N GLU A 699 -15.02 -31.75 -10.01
CA GLU A 699 -16.35 -31.16 -10.19
C GLU A 699 -16.28 -29.94 -11.11
N ASN A 700 -17.38 -29.66 -11.81
CA ASN A 700 -17.51 -28.40 -12.54
C ASN A 700 -17.85 -27.27 -11.55
N PHE A 701 -17.36 -26.07 -11.86
CA PHE A 701 -17.72 -24.84 -11.15
C PHE A 701 -17.70 -23.68 -12.14
N GLU A 702 -18.36 -22.59 -11.78
CA GLU A 702 -18.33 -21.32 -12.50
C GLU A 702 -18.27 -20.19 -11.48
N ARG A 703 -17.34 -19.24 -11.69
CA ARG A 703 -17.18 -18.05 -10.86
C ARG A 703 -16.86 -16.84 -11.71
N PHE A 704 -17.28 -15.66 -11.27
CA PHE A 704 -16.82 -14.42 -11.89
C PHE A 704 -16.53 -13.36 -10.84
N ALA A 705 -15.64 -12.44 -11.19
CA ALA A 705 -15.36 -11.22 -10.45
C ALA A 705 -15.49 -10.01 -11.39
N ARG A 706 -15.85 -8.86 -10.81
CA ARG A 706 -15.99 -7.59 -11.51
C ARG A 706 -15.36 -6.46 -10.73
N ILE A 707 -14.73 -5.52 -11.44
CA ILE A 707 -14.24 -4.26 -10.88
C ILE A 707 -14.60 -3.07 -11.77
N GLN A 708 -14.55 -1.87 -11.18
CA GLN A 708 -14.64 -0.60 -11.87
C GLN A 708 -13.30 0.12 -11.74
N ILE A 709 -12.75 0.58 -12.86
CA ILE A 709 -11.55 1.41 -12.91
C ILE A 709 -11.90 2.72 -13.59
N THR A 710 -11.46 3.85 -13.03
CA THR A 710 -11.64 5.16 -13.66
C THR A 710 -10.34 5.58 -14.32
N VAL A 711 -10.40 5.92 -15.60
CA VAL A 711 -9.28 6.51 -16.34
C VAL A 711 -9.49 8.01 -16.44
N GLU A 712 -8.42 8.78 -16.17
CA GLU A 712 -8.43 10.24 -16.25
C GLU A 712 -7.22 10.78 -17.02
N GLY A 713 -7.42 11.93 -17.67
CA GLY A 713 -6.36 12.70 -18.31
C GLY A 713 -5.95 12.18 -19.68
N VAL A 714 -6.79 11.37 -20.34
CA VAL A 714 -6.50 10.84 -21.68
C VAL A 714 -6.33 11.98 -22.66
N GLN A 715 -5.17 12.00 -23.31
CA GLN A 715 -4.81 12.97 -24.34
C GLN A 715 -4.60 12.26 -25.68
N SER A 716 -4.41 13.05 -26.74
CA SER A 716 -4.12 12.51 -28.08
C SER A 716 -2.66 12.13 -28.27
N ASP A 717 -1.82 12.56 -27.33
CA ASP A 717 -0.37 12.49 -27.29
C ASP A 717 0.02 12.75 -25.82
N ASP A 718 0.84 11.87 -25.24
CA ASP A 718 1.30 11.93 -23.86
C ASP A 718 2.62 12.69 -23.71
N HIS A 719 3.42 12.74 -24.76
CA HIS A 719 4.78 13.26 -24.75
C HIS A 719 5.14 13.88 -26.10
N GLU A 720 5.52 15.14 -26.07
CA GLU A 720 5.85 15.91 -27.28
C GLU A 720 6.84 15.21 -28.23
N ASP A 721 6.58 15.25 -29.54
CA ASP A 721 7.39 14.63 -30.60
C ASP A 721 8.70 15.36 -30.96
N ASP A 722 8.88 16.60 -30.49
CA ASP A 722 9.96 17.48 -30.93
C ASP A 722 11.09 17.57 -29.88
N PRO A 723 12.38 17.43 -30.27
CA PRO A 723 13.53 17.56 -29.37
C PRO A 723 13.86 19.02 -29.08
N ASP A 724 12.95 19.71 -28.39
CA ASP A 724 13.11 21.08 -27.93
C ASP A 724 12.71 21.29 -26.46
N TRP A 725 12.41 22.54 -26.06
CA TRP A 725 12.11 22.91 -24.68
C TRP A 725 10.73 22.42 -24.19
N SER A 726 9.86 21.89 -25.07
CA SER A 726 8.59 21.27 -24.67
C SER A 726 8.72 19.80 -24.27
N ALA A 727 9.82 19.12 -24.63
CA ALA A 727 10.06 17.72 -24.31
C ALA A 727 10.00 17.43 -22.80
N THR A 728 9.47 16.26 -22.44
CA THR A 728 9.30 15.82 -21.04
C THR A 728 10.67 15.63 -20.37
N ASP A 729 10.89 16.17 -19.17
CA ASP A 729 12.15 15.96 -18.43
C ASP A 729 12.19 14.55 -17.83
N LEU A 730 13.14 13.74 -18.30
CA LEU A 730 13.30 12.35 -17.85
C LEU A 730 14.07 12.23 -16.52
N GLY A 731 14.81 13.25 -16.12
CA GLY A 731 15.74 13.13 -15.01
C GLY A 731 16.92 12.19 -15.28
N THR A 732 17.74 11.93 -14.25
CA THR A 732 18.94 11.04 -14.34
C THR A 732 19.07 10.11 -13.12
N ASP A 733 17.97 9.84 -12.42
CA ASP A 733 17.89 9.10 -11.16
C ASP A 733 17.39 7.67 -11.31
N ASN A 734 17.23 7.19 -12.55
CA ASN A 734 16.61 5.90 -12.90
C ASN A 734 15.12 5.78 -12.52
N THR A 735 14.41 6.88 -12.29
CA THR A 735 12.94 6.84 -12.17
C THR A 735 12.34 6.52 -13.54
N ASP A 736 11.46 5.54 -13.58
CA ASP A 736 10.70 5.18 -14.78
C ASP A 736 9.56 6.21 -14.98
N ILE A 737 9.41 6.70 -16.22
CA ILE A 737 8.28 7.51 -16.69
C ILE A 737 7.51 6.67 -17.70
N ALA A 738 6.21 6.47 -17.45
CA ALA A 738 5.33 5.76 -18.39
C ALA A 738 5.11 6.59 -19.65
N GLY A 739 5.05 5.91 -20.79
CA GLY A 739 4.68 6.48 -22.08
C GLY A 739 3.87 5.50 -22.92
N LYS A 740 3.15 6.03 -23.91
CA LYS A 740 2.22 5.31 -24.78
C LYS A 740 2.30 5.89 -26.18
N ILE A 741 2.81 5.07 -27.10
CA ILE A 741 2.66 5.34 -28.53
C ILE A 741 1.19 5.14 -28.88
N ASP A 742 0.46 6.23 -29.09
CA ASP A 742 -0.99 6.30 -29.26
C ASP A 742 -1.44 6.01 -30.68
N SER A 743 -0.57 6.29 -31.65
CA SER A 743 -0.91 6.11 -33.06
C SER A 743 0.29 5.74 -33.94
N GLN A 744 0.00 5.32 -35.17
CA GLN A 744 1.07 5.03 -36.12
C GLN A 744 1.86 6.31 -36.47
N GLY A 745 3.16 6.27 -36.19
CA GLY A 745 4.09 7.35 -36.51
C GLY A 745 4.26 8.36 -35.38
N ASP A 746 3.56 8.15 -34.28
CA ASP A 746 3.75 8.81 -33.01
C ASP A 746 5.13 8.50 -32.42
N VAL A 747 5.75 9.50 -31.80
CA VAL A 747 7.09 9.46 -31.25
C VAL A 747 7.16 10.35 -30.02
N ASP A 748 7.80 9.86 -28.98
CA ASP A 748 7.79 10.54 -27.69
C ASP A 748 9.19 11.02 -27.39
N VAL A 749 9.36 12.33 -27.16
CA VAL A 749 10.68 12.92 -26.91
C VAL A 749 10.83 13.41 -25.48
N PHE A 750 11.96 13.02 -24.90
CA PHE A 750 12.35 13.34 -23.55
C PHE A 750 13.64 14.16 -23.54
N GLU A 751 13.66 15.23 -22.75
CA GLU A 751 14.88 15.99 -22.45
C GLU A 751 15.62 15.31 -21.28
N VAL A 752 16.93 15.13 -21.42
CA VAL A 752 17.79 14.63 -20.33
C VAL A 752 18.87 15.66 -20.01
N SER A 753 18.70 16.31 -18.85
CA SER A 753 19.66 17.26 -18.32
C SER A 753 20.83 16.56 -17.63
N VAL A 754 22.02 16.57 -18.26
CA VAL A 754 23.19 15.83 -17.75
C VAL A 754 23.82 16.55 -16.56
N SER A 755 23.56 16.02 -15.36
CA SER A 755 24.04 16.57 -14.09
C SER A 755 25.52 16.24 -13.78
N SER A 756 26.07 15.19 -14.38
CA SER A 756 27.49 14.81 -14.24
C SER A 756 28.04 14.11 -15.49
N ALA A 757 29.28 14.44 -15.88
CA ALA A 757 29.98 13.76 -16.96
C ALA A 757 30.27 12.30 -16.59
N GLY A 758 30.07 11.39 -17.54
CA GLY A 758 30.24 9.96 -17.32
C GLY A 758 29.44 9.11 -18.29
N GLU A 759 29.27 7.84 -17.94
CA GLU A 759 28.32 6.94 -18.59
C GLU A 759 26.92 7.25 -18.06
N LEU A 760 25.99 7.54 -18.96
CA LEU A 760 24.57 7.64 -18.69
C LEU A 760 23.88 6.50 -19.46
N VAL A 761 23.02 5.74 -18.80
CA VAL A 761 22.27 4.65 -19.42
C VAL A 761 20.81 5.06 -19.56
N LEU A 762 20.30 5.04 -20.79
CA LEU A 762 18.87 5.18 -21.06
C LEU A 762 18.25 3.80 -21.26
N ARG A 763 17.03 3.60 -20.78
CA ARG A 763 16.32 2.31 -20.82
C ARG A 763 14.91 2.53 -21.30
N VAL A 764 14.41 1.63 -22.14
CA VAL A 764 12.98 1.51 -22.47
C VAL A 764 12.56 0.10 -22.10
N SER A 765 11.63 0.00 -21.15
CA SER A 765 11.20 -1.26 -20.52
C SER A 765 9.68 -1.34 -20.43
N ASN A 766 9.16 -2.37 -19.76
CA ASN A 766 7.73 -2.58 -19.53
C ASN A 766 6.87 -2.48 -20.80
N LEU A 767 7.42 -3.05 -21.87
CA LEU A 767 6.83 -3.08 -23.19
C LEU A 767 5.57 -3.95 -23.16
N ALA A 768 4.43 -3.36 -23.46
CA ALA A 768 3.18 -4.11 -23.54
C ALA A 768 2.33 -3.67 -24.72
N LEU A 769 1.19 -4.33 -24.89
CA LEU A 769 0.21 -4.05 -25.95
C LEU A 769 0.80 -4.08 -27.37
N GLY A 770 1.84 -4.90 -27.57
CA GLY A 770 2.49 -5.10 -28.86
C GLY A 770 3.61 -4.12 -29.18
N MET A 771 4.09 -3.33 -28.21
CA MET A 771 5.18 -2.37 -28.38
C MET A 771 6.47 -3.05 -28.90
N ASP A 772 6.97 -2.57 -30.04
CA ASP A 772 8.27 -2.92 -30.66
C ASP A 772 9.13 -1.64 -30.68
N PRO A 773 9.84 -1.35 -29.57
CA PRO A 773 10.44 -0.06 -29.34
C PRO A 773 11.70 0.14 -30.20
N ARG A 774 11.89 1.40 -30.60
CA ARG A 774 13.16 1.95 -31.04
C ARG A 774 13.48 3.16 -30.20
N LEU A 775 14.69 3.19 -29.66
CA LEU A 775 15.21 4.31 -28.87
C LEU A 775 16.30 5.00 -29.67
N ARG A 776 16.10 6.28 -29.95
CA ARG A 776 17.10 7.18 -30.54
C ARG A 776 17.55 8.20 -29.51
N VAL A 777 18.83 8.55 -29.53
CA VAL A 777 19.37 9.62 -28.69
C VAL A 777 19.99 10.68 -29.57
N PHE A 778 19.63 11.94 -29.36
CA PHE A 778 20.14 13.10 -30.06
C PHE A 778 21.01 13.96 -29.16
N ALA A 779 21.97 14.66 -29.75
CA ALA A 779 22.73 15.71 -29.08
C ALA A 779 21.84 16.92 -28.77
N SER A 780 22.38 17.90 -28.04
CA SER A 780 21.68 19.14 -27.67
C SER A 780 21.16 19.98 -28.85
N ASP A 781 21.56 19.67 -30.09
CA ASP A 781 21.06 20.33 -31.29
C ASP A 781 19.77 19.70 -31.85
N GLY A 782 19.24 18.67 -31.19
CA GLY A 782 18.02 17.95 -31.54
C GLY A 782 18.07 17.20 -32.88
N THR A 783 19.23 17.13 -33.55
CA THR A 783 19.33 16.61 -34.92
C THR A 783 20.50 15.64 -35.11
N THR A 784 21.57 15.78 -34.33
CA THR A 784 22.72 14.88 -34.38
C THR A 784 22.43 13.62 -33.57
N VAL A 785 22.21 12.50 -34.26
CA VAL A 785 22.00 11.18 -33.62
C VAL A 785 23.30 10.69 -32.96
N LEU A 786 23.25 10.48 -31.65
CA LEU A 786 24.31 9.90 -30.81
C LEU A 786 24.19 8.37 -30.74
N ALA A 787 22.95 7.85 -30.69
CA ALA A 787 22.66 6.42 -30.65
C ALA A 787 21.28 6.12 -31.26
N ASP A 788 21.11 4.89 -31.76
CA ASP A 788 19.89 4.39 -32.39
C ASP A 788 19.86 2.87 -32.26
N VAL A 789 18.97 2.36 -31.43
CA VAL A 789 18.87 0.92 -31.12
C VAL A 789 17.42 0.46 -31.06
N ASP A 790 17.27 -0.85 -31.10
CA ASP A 790 16.04 -1.61 -30.97
C ASP A 790 16.33 -2.91 -30.21
N LEU A 791 15.29 -3.71 -29.94
CA LEU A 791 15.42 -5.01 -29.27
C LEU A 791 16.32 -6.02 -30.01
N THR A 792 16.64 -5.79 -31.29
CA THR A 792 17.54 -6.66 -32.06
C THR A 792 19.01 -6.24 -31.97
N THR A 793 19.28 -5.01 -31.53
CA THR A 793 20.61 -4.39 -31.56
C THR A 793 21.15 -4.08 -30.17
N SER A 794 20.30 -3.82 -29.17
CA SER A 794 20.70 -3.64 -27.77
C SER A 794 19.61 -4.10 -26.82
N VAL A 795 19.76 -5.29 -26.26
CA VAL A 795 18.80 -5.87 -25.30
C VAL A 795 19.53 -6.26 -24.02
N SER A 796 18.93 -5.98 -22.88
CA SER A 796 19.43 -6.42 -21.58
C SER A 796 19.22 -7.92 -21.41
N ASP A 797 19.85 -8.52 -20.40
CA ASP A 797 19.60 -9.92 -20.02
C ASP A 797 18.13 -10.14 -19.61
N ASN A 798 17.43 -9.06 -19.27
CA ASN A 798 16.05 -9.01 -18.82
C ASN A 798 15.07 -8.53 -19.92
N GLY A 799 15.49 -8.54 -21.18
CA GLY A 799 14.59 -8.37 -22.33
C GLY A 799 14.17 -6.92 -22.65
N TYR A 800 14.72 -5.92 -21.98
CA TYR A 800 14.43 -4.50 -22.23
C TYR A 800 15.52 -3.81 -23.06
N LEU A 801 15.18 -2.68 -23.68
CA LEU A 801 16.09 -1.88 -24.51
C LEU A 801 16.95 -0.99 -23.62
N TYR A 802 18.26 -0.91 -23.85
CA TYR A 802 19.11 0.05 -23.14
C TYR A 802 20.26 0.59 -24.00
N ILE A 803 20.70 1.82 -23.71
CA ILE A 803 21.83 2.46 -24.38
C ILE A 803 22.75 3.12 -23.34
N PRO A 804 23.99 2.67 -23.19
CA PRO A 804 25.02 3.46 -22.53
C PRO A 804 25.56 4.54 -23.47
N ILE A 805 25.49 5.80 -23.07
CA ILE A 805 26.08 6.94 -23.78
C ILE A 805 27.13 7.65 -22.90
N SER A 806 28.12 8.25 -23.54
CA SER A 806 29.08 9.13 -22.86
C SER A 806 28.61 10.57 -22.95
N VAL A 807 28.42 11.21 -21.80
CA VAL A 807 27.90 12.58 -21.71
C VAL A 807 28.85 13.51 -20.97
N SER A 808 28.78 14.80 -21.27
CA SER A 808 29.52 15.86 -20.57
C SER A 808 28.61 16.62 -19.61
N THR A 809 29.11 16.97 -18.43
CA THR A 809 28.39 17.77 -17.43
C THR A 809 27.81 19.05 -18.06
N GLY A 810 26.53 19.33 -17.80
CA GLY A 810 25.85 20.54 -18.25
C GLY A 810 25.43 20.52 -19.73
N GLY A 811 25.51 19.36 -20.39
CA GLY A 811 24.90 19.13 -21.70
C GLY A 811 23.46 18.67 -21.59
N THR A 812 22.70 18.90 -22.65
CA THR A 812 21.37 18.29 -22.87
C THR A 812 21.51 17.21 -23.93
N VAL A 813 20.84 16.08 -23.74
CA VAL A 813 20.56 15.11 -24.80
C VAL A 813 19.07 14.89 -24.87
N TYR A 814 18.56 14.50 -26.04
CA TYR A 814 17.15 14.15 -26.21
C TYR A 814 17.03 12.66 -26.48
N ALA A 815 16.09 11.99 -25.83
CA ALA A 815 15.77 10.60 -26.05
C ALA A 815 14.43 10.52 -26.77
N GLU A 816 14.34 9.78 -27.86
CA GLU A 816 13.10 9.58 -28.60
C GLU A 816 12.75 8.09 -28.58
N VAL A 817 11.54 7.79 -28.13
CA VAL A 817 10.95 6.45 -28.19
C VAL A 817 9.95 6.40 -29.33
N SER A 818 9.97 5.31 -30.10
CA SER A 818 9.03 5.12 -31.20
C SER A 818 8.70 3.64 -31.40
N HIS A 819 7.56 3.37 -32.02
CA HIS A 819 7.18 2.01 -32.43
C HIS A 819 7.64 1.71 -33.86
N ARG A 820 8.35 0.60 -34.07
CA ARG A 820 8.96 0.27 -35.37
C ARG A 820 7.98 -0.26 -36.42
N SER A 821 6.88 -0.86 -35.97
CA SER A 821 6.01 -1.64 -36.86
C SER A 821 5.06 -0.75 -37.66
N GLY A 822 5.08 -0.90 -38.99
CA GLY A 822 4.16 -0.22 -39.91
C GLY A 822 2.73 -0.78 -39.91
N THR A 823 2.38 -1.66 -38.97
CA THR A 823 1.11 -2.42 -38.97
C THR A 823 0.38 -2.47 -37.63
N GLY A 824 0.89 -1.83 -36.57
CA GLY A 824 0.24 -1.74 -35.24
C GLY A 824 -0.18 -0.30 -34.89
N SER A 825 -1.09 -0.15 -33.93
CA SER A 825 -1.54 1.14 -33.38
C SER A 825 -0.53 1.81 -32.45
N GLY A 826 0.49 1.08 -31.97
CA GLY A 826 1.49 1.55 -31.01
C GLY A 826 1.61 0.57 -29.84
N GLY A 827 1.84 1.06 -28.64
CA GLY A 827 1.96 0.27 -27.41
C GLY A 827 2.48 1.10 -26.24
N VAL A 828 2.43 0.54 -25.03
CA VAL A 828 2.92 1.22 -23.82
C VAL A 828 4.33 0.77 -23.47
N TYR A 829 5.05 1.65 -22.80
CA TYR A 829 6.41 1.44 -22.32
C TYR A 829 6.69 2.30 -21.10
N GLU A 830 7.84 2.08 -20.48
CA GLU A 830 8.43 3.01 -19.52
C GLU A 830 9.84 3.37 -19.95
N ILE A 831 10.24 4.62 -19.76
CA ILE A 831 11.58 5.11 -20.04
C ILE A 831 12.25 5.62 -18.75
N SER A 832 13.55 5.34 -18.61
CA SER A 832 14.38 5.93 -17.55
C SER A 832 15.78 6.27 -18.03
N ALA A 833 16.42 7.21 -17.35
CA ALA A 833 17.83 7.52 -17.54
C ALA A 833 18.56 7.62 -16.19
N GLY A 834 19.80 7.13 -16.14
CA GLY A 834 20.64 7.31 -14.96
C GLY A 834 21.89 6.43 -14.95
N SER A 835 22.45 6.23 -13.75
CA SER A 835 23.61 5.35 -13.60
C SER A 835 23.26 3.91 -13.96
N ARG A 836 24.24 3.16 -14.46
CA ARG A 836 24.09 1.73 -14.76
C ARG A 836 23.52 0.96 -13.55
N VAL A 837 22.57 0.07 -13.81
CA VAL A 837 21.98 -0.85 -12.83
C VAL A 837 22.41 -2.29 -13.13
N SER A 838 22.22 -3.21 -12.18
CA SER A 838 22.64 -4.61 -12.28
C SER A 838 22.13 -5.32 -13.54
N SER A 839 20.93 -4.98 -13.99
CA SER A 839 20.27 -5.60 -15.12
C SER A 839 20.73 -5.13 -16.51
N ASP A 840 21.55 -4.08 -16.60
CA ASP A 840 22.01 -3.54 -17.89
C ASP A 840 23.11 -4.37 -18.56
N ALA A 841 23.54 -5.48 -17.96
CA ALA A 841 24.70 -6.22 -18.41
C ALA A 841 24.35 -7.28 -19.47
N GLY A 842 24.05 -6.86 -20.70
CA GLY A 842 23.89 -7.79 -21.83
C GLY A 842 25.21 -8.44 -22.23
N GLY A 843 25.44 -9.69 -21.79
CA GLY A 843 26.48 -10.58 -22.32
C GLY A 843 27.94 -10.25 -22.00
N LEU A 844 28.49 -10.94 -21.01
CA LEU A 844 29.78 -11.67 -21.04
C LEU A 844 29.92 -12.36 -19.67
N GLU A 845 30.02 -13.70 -19.65
CA GLU A 845 30.61 -14.40 -18.51
C GLU A 845 31.97 -13.75 -18.21
N ARG A 846 32.03 -12.95 -17.15
CA ARG A 846 33.28 -12.67 -16.47
C ARG A 846 33.32 -13.57 -15.25
N THR A 847 33.99 -14.71 -15.43
CA THR A 847 34.60 -15.42 -14.31
C THR A 847 35.50 -14.41 -13.59
N SER A 848 34.99 -13.81 -12.52
CA SER A 848 35.77 -12.96 -11.66
C SER A 848 36.50 -13.87 -10.69
N ILE A 849 37.76 -14.21 -11.02
CA ILE A 849 38.68 -14.73 -10.02
C ILE A 849 38.98 -13.57 -9.07
N TYR A 850 38.52 -13.69 -7.82
CA TYR A 850 38.96 -12.81 -6.74
C TYR A 850 40.43 -13.10 -6.42
N LEU A 851 41.33 -12.26 -6.93
CA LEU A 851 42.62 -12.02 -6.29
C LEU A 851 42.43 -10.86 -5.31
N PRO A 852 42.96 -10.94 -4.06
CA PRO A 852 42.85 -9.85 -3.11
C PRO A 852 43.72 -8.69 -3.59
N LEU A 853 43.09 -7.75 -4.29
CA LEU A 853 43.66 -6.44 -4.50
C LEU A 853 43.02 -5.52 -3.47
N VAL A 854 43.79 -5.18 -2.43
CA VAL A 854 43.43 -4.11 -1.49
C VAL A 854 43.47 -2.80 -2.27
N LEU A 855 42.33 -2.38 -2.78
CA LEU A 855 42.06 -1.01 -3.21
C LEU A 855 41.08 -0.42 -2.20
N ARG A 856 41.53 0.61 -1.47
CA ARG A 856 40.63 1.46 -0.67
C ARG A 856 39.69 2.17 -1.64
N SER A 857 38.39 1.97 -1.52
CA SER A 857 37.39 2.81 -2.20
C SER A 857 37.33 4.16 -1.49
N TYR A 858 37.29 5.23 -2.29
CA TYR A 858 36.91 6.57 -1.83
C TYR A 858 35.43 6.74 -2.20
N GLY A 859 34.53 6.39 -1.28
CA GLY A 859 33.26 7.11 -1.15
C GLY A 859 33.55 8.44 -0.44
N ALA A 860 32.72 9.46 -0.60
CA ALA A 860 32.88 10.67 0.20
C ALA A 860 32.66 10.30 1.67
N ASP A 861 33.75 10.11 2.41
CA ASP A 861 33.71 9.74 3.82
C ASP A 861 32.86 10.77 4.58
N ARG A 862 31.93 10.29 5.40
CA ARG A 862 31.33 11.09 6.47
C ARG A 862 32.47 11.48 7.40
N LEU A 863 32.97 12.71 7.26
CA LEU A 863 34.17 13.16 7.94
C LEU A 863 33.89 13.47 9.42
N TYR A 864 32.67 13.90 9.72
CA TYR A 864 32.22 14.20 11.08
C TYR A 864 30.70 13.99 11.18
N PHE A 865 30.24 13.41 12.28
CA PHE A 865 28.82 13.27 12.59
C PHE A 865 28.61 13.40 14.08
N ASP A 866 27.55 14.09 14.46
CA ASP A 866 27.16 14.30 15.85
C ASP A 866 25.64 14.53 15.92
N ASP A 867 24.93 13.55 16.45
CA ASP A 867 23.51 13.64 16.81
C ASP A 867 23.31 14.29 18.19
N PHE A 868 24.39 14.79 18.80
CA PHE A 868 24.41 15.44 20.11
C PHE A 868 23.80 14.62 21.26
N SER A 869 23.64 13.31 21.08
CA SER A 869 23.22 12.38 22.13
C SER A 869 24.34 12.14 23.16
N ASP A 870 25.61 12.27 22.74
CA ASP A 870 26.79 12.19 23.58
C ASP A 870 27.31 13.58 23.99
N SER A 871 27.13 13.92 25.28
CA SER A 871 27.68 15.17 25.85
C SER A 871 29.23 15.27 25.86
N GLY A 872 29.93 14.19 25.49
CA GLY A 872 31.38 14.10 25.29
C GLY A 872 31.86 14.30 23.86
N SER A 873 30.97 14.57 22.89
CA SER A 873 31.28 14.58 21.45
C SER A 873 32.17 15.74 20.96
N GLY A 874 32.52 16.67 21.86
CA GLY A 874 33.59 17.66 21.63
C GLY A 874 33.11 19.10 21.46
N TRP A 875 31.81 19.36 21.59
CA TRP A 875 31.27 20.72 21.52
C TRP A 875 31.50 21.51 22.83
N PRO A 876 31.74 22.83 22.73
CA PRO A 876 32.03 23.66 23.90
C PRO A 876 30.81 23.81 24.80
N THR A 877 30.89 23.32 26.04
CA THR A 877 29.86 23.54 27.06
C THR A 877 30.25 24.66 28.03
N GLY A 878 29.27 25.42 28.52
CA GLY A 878 29.52 26.44 29.52
C GLY A 878 28.39 27.46 29.66
N ASP A 879 28.30 28.05 30.85
CA ASP A 879 27.45 29.20 31.11
C ASP A 879 28.31 30.47 31.16
N TYR A 880 28.09 31.38 30.21
CA TYR A 880 28.79 32.64 30.07
C TYR A 880 27.84 33.83 30.33
N THR A 881 28.43 35.02 30.51
CA THR A 881 27.67 36.25 30.82
C THR A 881 26.52 36.52 29.84
N ASN A 882 26.76 36.29 28.54
CA ASN A 882 25.83 36.67 27.47
C ASN A 882 25.18 35.48 26.75
N HIS A 883 25.63 34.25 26.99
CA HIS A 883 25.12 33.04 26.34
C HIS A 883 25.42 31.79 27.18
N ALA A 884 24.73 30.70 26.92
CA ALA A 884 25.07 29.38 27.46
C ALA A 884 25.04 28.35 26.32
N LEU A 885 25.93 27.37 26.40
CA LEU A 885 26.07 26.27 25.45
C LEU A 885 26.00 24.96 26.24
N ASP A 886 25.06 24.08 25.89
CA ASP A 886 24.87 22.82 26.58
C ASP A 886 24.19 21.76 25.72
N TYR A 887 24.34 20.49 26.12
CA TYR A 887 23.57 19.38 25.58
C TYR A 887 22.26 19.28 26.36
N TYR A 888 21.13 19.26 25.66
CA TYR A 888 19.82 19.28 26.27
C TYR A 888 18.85 18.37 25.52
N ASN A 889 18.35 17.33 26.19
CA ASN A 889 17.41 16.35 25.63
C ASN A 889 17.89 15.66 24.34
N GLY A 890 19.19 15.35 24.26
CA GLY A 890 19.78 14.72 23.09
C GLY A 890 20.10 15.67 21.94
N ASN A 891 19.84 16.97 22.07
CA ASN A 891 20.21 17.95 21.05
C ASN A 891 21.23 18.94 21.61
N TYR A 892 21.91 19.68 20.73
CA TYR A 892 22.76 20.79 21.17
C TYR A 892 21.99 22.08 21.27
N ARG A 893 22.12 22.75 22.41
CA ARG A 893 21.39 23.98 22.71
C ARG A 893 22.32 25.16 22.87
N MET A 894 22.01 26.22 22.12
CA MET A 894 22.65 27.53 22.25
C MET A 894 21.62 28.52 22.78
N GLN A 895 21.83 28.98 24.02
CA GLN A 895 21.02 30.01 24.65
C GLN A 895 21.69 31.37 24.54
N LEU A 896 21.02 32.37 23.98
CA LEU A 896 21.49 33.76 23.96
C LEU A 896 20.75 34.60 25.00
N LYS A 897 21.46 35.14 25.98
CA LYS A 897 20.90 35.88 27.14
C LYS A 897 20.75 37.38 26.86
N GLN A 898 21.47 37.90 25.86
CA GLN A 898 21.47 39.31 25.45
C GLN A 898 20.79 39.48 24.07
N ALA A 899 20.02 40.55 23.89
CA ALA A 899 19.41 40.93 22.60
C ALA A 899 20.42 41.56 21.64
N ASN A 900 20.20 41.42 20.33
CA ASN A 900 21.10 41.83 19.24
C ASN A 900 22.52 41.28 19.42
N TRP A 901 22.62 40.03 19.82
CA TRP A 901 23.89 39.34 20.06
C TRP A 901 23.97 38.10 19.19
N SER A 902 25.16 37.71 18.78
CA SER A 902 25.42 36.47 18.07
C SER A 902 26.57 35.70 18.69
N VAL A 903 26.52 34.38 18.55
CA VAL A 903 27.54 33.45 19.00
C VAL A 903 27.63 32.31 18.00
N TRP A 904 28.80 31.69 17.92
CA TRP A 904 29.02 30.48 17.14
C TRP A 904 29.79 29.46 17.98
N ALA A 905 29.62 28.18 17.65
CA ALA A 905 30.30 27.06 18.29
C ALA A 905 30.77 26.08 17.22
N TRP A 906 31.83 25.34 17.50
CA TRP A 906 32.35 24.30 16.62
C TRP A 906 32.99 23.16 17.44
N PRO A 907 33.04 21.93 16.92
CA PRO A 907 33.53 20.75 17.67
C PRO A 907 35.05 20.54 17.59
N GLY A 908 35.80 21.55 17.14
CA GLY A 908 37.22 21.39 16.81
C GLY A 908 37.50 20.70 15.48
N PHE A 909 36.48 20.42 14.67
CA PHE A 909 36.61 19.83 13.33
C PHE A 909 36.93 20.88 12.24
N THR A 910 37.71 20.49 11.23
CA THR A 910 38.08 21.36 10.09
C THR A 910 37.97 20.63 8.76
N CYS A 911 37.47 21.30 7.73
CA CYS A 911 37.44 20.80 6.34
C CYS A 911 37.77 21.91 5.34
N SER A 912 38.22 21.52 4.14
CA SER A 912 38.54 22.46 3.04
C SER A 912 37.36 22.64 2.09
N ASP A 913 37.02 21.57 1.37
CA ASP A 913 35.86 21.44 0.50
C ASP A 913 35.01 20.33 1.12
N CYS A 914 33.79 20.67 1.50
CA CYS A 914 32.94 19.83 2.33
C CYS A 914 31.49 20.26 2.23
N THR A 915 30.60 19.30 2.50
CA THR A 915 29.19 19.58 2.70
C THR A 915 28.88 19.48 4.17
N ILE A 916 28.24 20.52 4.71
CA ILE A 916 27.84 20.62 6.10
C ILE A 916 26.31 20.60 6.11
N GLU A 917 25.73 19.68 6.85
CA GLU A 917 24.29 19.53 7.01
C GLU A 917 23.94 19.44 8.49
N LEU A 918 22.80 20.01 8.87
CA LEU A 918 22.29 19.92 10.23
C LEU A 918 20.79 20.21 10.26
N GLU A 919 20.11 19.72 11.28
CA GLU A 919 18.77 20.16 11.63
C GLU A 919 18.83 21.30 12.63
N ALA A 920 18.02 22.35 12.44
CA ALA A 920 17.91 23.46 13.39
C ALA A 920 16.48 23.95 13.59
N TRP A 921 16.15 24.26 14.84
CA TRP A 921 14.89 24.89 15.23
C TRP A 921 15.07 25.79 16.44
N ARG A 922 14.04 26.59 16.73
CA ARG A 922 14.02 27.45 17.92
C ARG A 922 13.26 26.77 19.05
N GLY A 923 13.72 26.99 20.28
CA GLY A 923 12.94 26.72 21.49
C GLY A 923 12.01 27.87 21.86
N THR A 924 12.49 29.13 21.89
CA THR A 924 11.66 30.34 22.11
C THR A 924 12.35 31.60 21.57
N GLY A 925 11.58 32.62 21.14
CA GLY A 925 12.09 33.96 20.77
C GLY A 925 11.59 34.49 19.43
N ALA A 926 11.12 35.74 19.38
CA ALA A 926 10.68 36.39 18.14
C ALA A 926 11.88 37.05 17.43
N ASN A 927 12.09 36.72 16.15
CA ASN A 927 13.22 37.15 15.31
C ASN A 927 14.60 36.56 15.68
N SER A 928 14.66 35.37 16.28
CA SER A 928 15.90 34.60 16.43
C SER A 928 16.39 34.08 15.07
N ARG A 929 17.68 33.81 14.98
CA ARG A 929 18.36 33.37 13.76
C ARG A 929 19.30 32.22 14.10
N TYR A 930 19.35 31.21 13.26
CA TYR A 930 20.28 30.09 13.38
C TYR A 930 20.90 29.80 12.01
N GLY A 931 21.94 28.97 11.98
CA GLY A 931 22.61 28.68 10.72
C GLY A 931 23.92 27.92 10.85
N ILE A 932 24.65 27.87 9.74
CA ILE A 932 25.94 27.19 9.59
C ILE A 932 27.05 28.23 9.49
N VAL A 933 28.14 27.99 10.23
CA VAL A 933 29.41 28.72 10.08
C VAL A 933 30.41 27.81 9.37
N PHE A 934 31.13 28.35 8.38
CA PHE A 934 32.14 27.60 7.65
C PHE A 934 33.27 28.51 7.15
N GLY A 935 34.44 27.92 6.87
CA GLY A 935 35.63 28.71 6.51
C GLY A 935 36.20 29.53 7.68
N LEU A 936 35.88 29.15 8.92
CA LEU A 936 36.27 29.90 10.12
C LEU A 936 37.76 29.69 10.42
N ASP A 937 38.50 30.79 10.62
CA ASP A 937 39.92 30.75 10.90
C ASP A 937 40.22 30.42 12.37
N SER A 938 41.51 30.18 12.68
CA SER A 938 41.91 29.80 14.04
C SER A 938 41.65 30.88 15.11
N SER A 939 41.56 32.14 14.71
CA SER A 939 41.27 33.29 15.58
C SER A 939 39.78 33.64 15.68
N GLU A 940 38.92 32.94 14.94
CA GLU A 940 37.47 33.20 14.81
C GLU A 940 37.13 34.61 14.29
N GLY A 941 38.12 35.30 13.72
CA GLY A 941 37.99 36.65 13.18
C GLY A 941 37.56 36.68 11.72
N GLN A 942 37.53 35.53 11.04
CA GLN A 942 37.22 35.42 9.61
C GLN A 942 36.40 34.17 9.32
N GLY A 943 35.33 34.27 8.52
CA GLY A 943 34.53 33.12 8.09
C GLY A 943 33.27 33.49 7.31
N TYR A 944 32.53 32.48 6.85
CA TYR A 944 31.22 32.63 6.22
C TYR A 944 30.10 32.17 7.15
N PHE A 945 28.94 32.81 7.01
CA PHE A 945 27.77 32.59 7.84
C PHE A 945 26.54 32.45 6.95
N PHE A 946 26.02 31.24 6.84
CA PHE A 946 24.72 30.96 6.25
C PHE A 946 23.67 31.08 7.35
N ILE A 947 22.81 32.09 7.27
CA ILE A 947 21.89 32.46 8.36
C ILE A 947 20.44 32.38 7.87
N VAL A 948 19.62 31.64 8.61
CA VAL A 948 18.17 31.52 8.40
C VAL A 948 17.41 32.25 9.50
N GLN A 949 16.36 32.99 9.10
CA GLN A 949 15.43 33.68 9.98
C GLN A 949 14.01 33.11 9.76
N PRO A 950 13.61 32.06 10.49
CA PRO A 950 12.35 31.34 10.23
C PRO A 950 11.11 32.18 10.46
N GLY A 951 11.14 33.14 11.39
CA GLY A 951 9.99 34.03 11.65
C GLY A 951 9.67 35.01 10.51
N ARG A 952 10.54 35.12 9.51
CA ARG A 952 10.29 35.89 8.27
C ARG A 952 10.41 35.02 7.02
N GLN A 953 10.76 33.74 7.18
CA GLN A 953 11.10 32.83 6.09
C GLN A 953 12.14 33.45 5.14
N GLU A 954 13.21 34.04 5.71
CA GLU A 954 14.30 34.67 4.97
C GLU A 954 15.64 33.98 5.28
N TYR A 955 16.52 33.88 4.29
CA TYR A 955 17.91 33.45 4.45
C TYR A 955 18.90 34.51 3.96
N SER A 956 20.15 34.39 4.37
CA SER A 956 21.24 35.28 3.92
C SER A 956 22.59 34.58 4.02
N LEU A 957 23.56 35.07 3.24
CA LEU A 957 24.95 34.65 3.32
C LEU A 957 25.84 35.86 3.59
N TYR A 958 26.65 35.77 4.64
CA TYR A 958 27.62 36.80 5.00
C TYR A 958 29.05 36.28 4.97
N ARG A 959 29.98 37.19 4.70
CA ARG A 959 31.40 37.03 4.98
C ARG A 959 31.81 37.98 6.10
N TYR A 960 32.50 37.46 7.11
CA TYR A 960 33.04 38.25 8.20
C TYR A 960 34.55 38.41 8.03
N ASP A 961 35.02 39.66 8.07
CA ASP A 961 36.40 40.06 7.79
C ASP A 961 36.92 40.94 8.94
N GLY A 962 37.42 40.33 10.02
CA GLY A 962 38.13 41.04 11.10
C GLY A 962 37.34 42.18 11.76
N GLY A 963 36.03 42.00 11.97
CA GLY A 963 35.12 43.03 12.50
C GLY A 963 34.13 43.59 11.49
N THR A 964 34.34 43.34 10.20
CA THR A 964 33.47 43.85 9.12
C THR A 964 32.56 42.73 8.60
N TRP A 965 31.25 42.97 8.59
CA TRP A 965 30.26 42.07 7.97
C TRP A 965 29.98 42.53 6.53
N THR A 966 30.37 41.71 5.56
CA THR A 966 30.05 41.89 4.14
C THR A 966 28.87 40.99 3.79
N ASN A 967 27.80 41.56 3.25
CA ASN A 967 26.66 40.79 2.78
C ASN A 967 26.96 40.25 1.37
N LEU A 968 26.99 38.93 1.21
CA LEU A 968 27.20 38.26 -0.08
C LEU A 968 25.87 37.95 -0.76
N ILE A 969 24.90 37.47 0.03
CA ILE A 969 23.50 37.34 -0.36
C ILE A 969 22.65 38.11 0.66
N PRO A 970 21.85 39.11 0.22
CA PRO A 970 20.98 39.87 1.11
C PRO A 970 19.87 38.97 1.65
N TYR A 971 19.21 39.40 2.72
CA TYR A 971 18.04 38.68 3.22
C TYR A 971 17.03 38.48 2.09
N THR A 972 16.83 37.22 1.73
CA THR A 972 16.03 36.78 0.60
C THR A 972 14.95 35.86 1.13
N ALA A 973 13.69 36.15 0.79
CA ALA A 973 12.55 35.33 1.20
C ALA A 973 12.58 33.98 0.47
N SER A 974 12.21 32.90 1.16
CA SER A 974 12.03 31.57 0.58
C SER A 974 10.89 30.85 1.31
N SER A 975 9.89 30.39 0.55
CA SER A 975 8.77 29.61 1.07
C SER A 975 9.19 28.23 1.60
N TYR A 976 10.37 27.74 1.20
CA TYR A 976 10.92 26.47 1.66
C TYR A 976 11.39 26.49 3.11
N ILE A 977 11.57 27.67 3.71
CA ILE A 977 11.92 27.80 5.12
C ILE A 977 10.66 27.58 5.95
N ASN A 978 10.65 26.51 6.75
CA ASN A 978 9.58 26.28 7.70
C ASN A 978 9.58 27.38 8.76
N SER A 979 8.40 27.96 9.00
CA SER A 979 8.27 29.11 9.89
C SER A 979 8.38 28.71 11.36
N TYR A 980 8.78 29.68 12.20
CA TYR A 980 8.67 29.57 13.65
C TYR A 980 9.47 28.41 14.28
N ASP A 981 8.82 27.51 15.01
CA ASP A 981 9.35 26.39 15.81
C ASP A 981 9.40 25.06 15.06
N SER A 982 8.91 25.02 13.83
CA SER A 982 9.14 23.91 12.92
C SER A 982 10.62 23.73 12.61
N HIS A 983 11.01 22.48 12.39
CA HIS A 983 12.38 22.10 12.09
C HIS A 983 12.77 22.53 10.67
N ASN A 984 14.05 22.87 10.49
CA ASN A 984 14.62 23.15 9.19
C ASN A 984 15.94 22.38 9.02
N LEU A 985 16.05 21.59 7.97
CA LEU A 985 17.29 20.98 7.51
C LEU A 985 18.10 22.03 6.75
N LEU A 986 19.30 22.36 7.22
CA LEU A 986 20.19 23.33 6.59
C LEU A 986 21.36 22.61 5.97
N ARG A 987 21.69 22.91 4.71
CA ARG A 987 22.90 22.38 4.07
C ARG A 987 23.70 23.47 3.36
N VAL A 988 25.02 23.43 3.54
CA VAL A 988 26.00 24.24 2.80
C VAL A 988 27.00 23.30 2.14
N THR A 989 27.13 23.40 0.81
CA THR A 989 28.17 22.71 0.06
C THR A 989 29.23 23.70 -0.38
N ARG A 990 30.48 23.46 0.03
CA ARG A 990 31.66 24.24 -0.34
C ARG A 990 32.54 23.42 -1.28
N ASP A 991 32.70 23.91 -2.50
CA ASP A 991 33.57 23.32 -3.53
C ASP A 991 34.44 24.40 -4.17
N GLY A 992 35.69 24.52 -3.71
CA GLY A 992 36.61 25.54 -4.15
C GLY A 992 36.08 26.95 -3.90
N SER A 993 35.78 27.68 -4.98
CA SER A 993 35.16 29.02 -4.88
C SER A 993 33.64 28.97 -4.77
N GLN A 994 32.98 27.86 -5.09
CA GLN A 994 31.53 27.74 -5.10
C GLN A 994 30.97 27.47 -3.69
N ILE A 995 29.85 28.10 -3.37
CA ILE A 995 29.08 27.93 -2.12
C ILE A 995 27.63 27.70 -2.53
N ARG A 996 27.08 26.51 -2.28
CA ARG A 996 25.67 26.20 -2.53
C ARG A 996 24.93 26.13 -1.20
N LEU A 997 23.77 26.77 -1.12
CA LEU A 997 22.95 26.87 0.09
C LEU A 997 21.64 26.12 -0.13
N TYR A 998 21.21 25.35 0.85
CA TYR A 998 19.98 24.56 0.82
C TYR A 998 19.22 24.72 2.14
N VAL A 999 17.89 24.63 2.05
CA VAL A 999 16.97 24.48 3.19
C VAL A 999 15.91 23.44 2.83
N ASN A 1000 15.66 22.49 3.73
CA ASN A 1000 14.63 21.45 3.57
C ASN A 1000 14.74 20.76 2.19
N ASP A 1001 15.98 20.36 1.85
CA ASP A 1001 16.41 19.78 0.58
C ASP A 1001 16.18 20.58 -0.70
N HIS A 1002 15.60 21.78 -0.61
CA HIS A 1002 15.51 22.70 -1.73
C HIS A 1002 16.78 23.56 -1.86
N SER A 1003 17.30 23.66 -3.08
CA SER A 1003 18.38 24.58 -3.43
C SER A 1003 17.90 26.04 -3.32
N LEU A 1004 18.63 26.86 -2.58
CA LEU A 1004 18.30 28.28 -2.39
C LEU A 1004 19.12 29.19 -3.30
N ASN A 1005 20.44 29.07 -3.26
CA ASN A 1005 21.34 29.93 -4.03
C ASN A 1005 22.73 29.32 -4.18
N THR A 1006 23.43 29.74 -5.23
CA THR A 1006 24.85 29.44 -5.44
C THR A 1006 25.65 30.74 -5.54
N TYR A 1007 26.66 30.89 -4.70
CA TYR A 1007 27.56 32.05 -4.68
C TYR A 1007 29.00 31.62 -4.95
N TYR A 1008 29.79 32.47 -5.63
CA TYR A 1008 31.19 32.19 -5.93
C TYR A 1008 32.10 33.20 -5.21
N ASP A 1009 32.88 32.72 -4.25
CA ASP A 1009 33.86 33.50 -3.47
C ASP A 1009 35.02 32.60 -3.06
N SER A 1010 36.27 32.94 -3.41
CA SER A 1010 37.47 32.16 -3.10
C SER A 1010 38.29 32.71 -1.93
N THR A 1011 37.75 33.64 -1.14
CA THR A 1011 38.48 34.38 -0.10
C THR A 1011 38.94 33.48 1.04
N TYR A 1012 38.06 32.61 1.54
CA TYR A 1012 38.34 31.71 2.66
C TYR A 1012 38.22 30.25 2.24
N THR A 1013 39.22 29.79 1.47
CA THR A 1013 39.41 28.39 1.06
C THR A 1013 40.48 27.69 1.91
N GLY A 1014 40.60 26.37 1.75
CA GLY A 1014 41.53 25.52 2.51
C GLY A 1014 40.94 25.03 3.83
N SER A 1015 41.64 24.09 4.50
CA SER A 1015 41.13 23.42 5.69
C SER A 1015 40.89 24.40 6.85
N ARG A 1016 39.63 24.64 7.17
CA ARG A 1016 39.14 25.65 8.10
C ARG A 1016 37.98 25.10 8.93
N ARG A 1017 37.65 25.77 10.05
CA ARG A 1017 36.65 25.28 11.01
C ARG A 1017 35.22 25.45 10.48
N VAL A 1018 34.36 24.54 10.90
CA VAL A 1018 32.92 24.52 10.59
C VAL A 1018 32.11 24.32 11.86
N GLY A 1019 30.89 24.84 11.92
CA GLY A 1019 30.06 24.75 13.11
C GLY A 1019 28.72 25.47 13.02
N LEU A 1020 28.18 25.83 14.17
CA LEU A 1020 26.83 26.35 14.37
C LEU A 1020 26.84 27.86 14.56
N TYR A 1021 25.83 28.54 14.03
CA TYR A 1021 25.56 29.94 14.26
C TYR A 1021 24.26 30.14 15.03
N ALA A 1022 24.29 31.00 16.05
CA ALA A 1022 23.13 31.43 16.82
C ALA A 1022 23.08 32.97 16.90
N GLY A 1023 21.92 33.57 16.67
CA GLY A 1023 21.70 35.01 16.74
C GLY A 1023 20.37 35.39 17.40
N SER A 1024 20.41 36.37 18.30
CA SER A 1024 19.23 36.98 18.91
C SER A 1024 18.86 38.26 18.16
N GLY A 1025 17.56 38.42 17.91
CA GLY A 1025 17.00 39.68 17.43
C GLY A 1025 16.85 40.69 18.58
N SER A 1026 15.82 41.51 18.53
CA SER A 1026 15.51 42.49 19.59
C SER A 1026 15.01 41.86 20.91
N THR A 1027 14.93 40.53 21.02
CA THR A 1027 14.41 39.81 22.19
C THR A 1027 15.45 38.81 22.73
N SER A 1028 15.52 38.68 24.06
CA SER A 1028 16.34 37.68 24.78
C SER A 1028 15.74 37.38 26.16
N PRO A 1029 15.94 36.16 26.74
CA PRO A 1029 16.74 35.08 26.19
C PRO A 1029 16.06 34.35 25.03
N VAL A 1030 16.85 33.83 24.09
CA VAL A 1030 16.39 32.92 23.03
C VAL A 1030 17.12 31.60 23.12
N TYR A 1031 16.43 30.51 22.78
CA TYR A 1031 16.99 29.16 22.78
C TYR A 1031 16.94 28.61 21.37
N LEU A 1032 18.07 28.15 20.87
CA LEU A 1032 18.22 27.54 19.55
C LEU A 1032 18.73 26.12 19.76
N ARG A 1033 18.18 25.18 19.01
CA ARG A 1033 18.53 23.76 19.07
C ARG A 1033 19.00 23.28 17.72
N TYR A 1034 19.93 22.34 17.76
CA TYR A 1034 20.57 21.75 16.60
C TYR A 1034 20.64 20.25 16.82
N ASP A 1035 20.41 19.50 15.76
CA ASP A 1035 20.57 18.05 15.71
C ASP A 1035 21.28 17.60 14.43
N ASP A 1036 21.77 16.37 14.42
CA ASP A 1036 22.36 15.68 13.26
C ASP A 1036 23.42 16.50 12.50
N PHE A 1037 24.37 17.13 13.23
CA PHE A 1037 25.43 17.91 12.60
C PHE A 1037 26.41 16.99 11.87
N THR A 1038 26.34 17.03 10.54
CA THR A 1038 27.10 16.15 9.66
C THR A 1038 28.02 16.96 8.76
N VAL A 1039 29.27 16.53 8.66
CA VAL A 1039 30.24 17.05 7.68
C VAL A 1039 30.69 15.92 6.79
N TRP A 1040 30.53 16.11 5.50
CA TRP A 1040 30.96 15.18 4.47
C TRP A 1040 32.14 15.76 3.70
N GLY A 1041 33.00 14.89 3.19
CA GLY A 1041 34.13 15.30 2.35
C GLY A 1041 33.69 15.89 1.02
N ALA A 1042 34.62 16.57 0.36
CA ALA A 1042 34.44 17.02 -1.03
C ALA A 1042 33.99 15.85 -1.89
N GLY A 1043 32.86 15.97 -2.59
CA GLY A 1043 32.22 14.86 -3.31
C GLY A 1043 30.80 14.53 -2.83
N TYR A 1044 30.46 14.83 -1.56
CA TYR A 1044 29.09 14.66 -1.07
C TYR A 1044 28.26 15.90 -1.41
N GLY A 1045 27.16 15.73 -2.13
CA GLY A 1045 26.31 16.86 -2.57
C GLY A 1045 26.94 17.76 -3.66
N THR A 1046 28.16 17.47 -4.11
CA THR A 1046 28.74 18.05 -5.33
C THR A 1046 28.53 17.08 -6.47
N THR A 1047 27.52 17.34 -7.28
CA THR A 1047 27.54 16.91 -8.68
C THR A 1047 28.79 17.50 -9.35
N SER A 1048 29.87 16.70 -9.49
CA SER A 1048 30.64 16.55 -10.74
C SER A 1048 31.96 15.78 -10.62
N ALA A 1049 32.10 14.82 -11.52
CA ALA A 1049 33.28 14.38 -12.26
C ALA A 1049 34.65 15.07 -12.00
N ILE A 1050 35.61 14.20 -11.64
CA ILE A 1050 37.03 14.11 -12.10
C ILE A 1050 37.98 15.28 -11.80
N GLY A 1051 39.03 14.96 -11.04
CA GLY A 1051 40.18 15.83 -10.79
C GLY A 1051 41.15 15.99 -11.97
N ASP A 1052 41.77 17.17 -12.06
CA ASP A 1052 43.03 17.37 -12.77
C ASP A 1052 44.19 16.84 -11.90
N GLY A 1053 44.84 15.80 -12.40
CA GLY A 1053 46.14 15.34 -11.96
C GLY A 1053 47.04 15.11 -13.17
N SER A 1054 47.30 16.17 -13.93
CA SER A 1054 48.42 16.20 -14.87
C SER A 1054 49.76 16.06 -14.15
N GLY A 1055 50.31 14.85 -14.15
CA GLY A 1055 51.68 14.56 -13.75
C GLY A 1055 52.13 13.21 -14.29
N GLY A 1056 52.89 13.21 -15.39
CA GLY A 1056 53.42 11.99 -16.04
C GLY A 1056 54.11 11.04 -15.04
N ILE A 1057 54.22 9.75 -15.34
CA ILE A 1057 55.32 9.14 -16.11
C ILE A 1057 54.81 7.78 -16.65
N GLY A 1058 55.23 7.44 -17.88
CA GLY A 1058 54.60 6.46 -18.76
C GLY A 1058 54.53 5.00 -18.30
N ALA A 1059 53.43 4.35 -18.70
CA ALA A 1059 53.32 2.90 -18.77
C ALA A 1059 53.75 2.44 -20.18
N THR A 1060 54.96 1.89 -20.28
CA THR A 1060 55.33 1.00 -21.38
C THR A 1060 54.53 -0.29 -21.26
N ALA A 1061 53.77 -0.59 -22.31
CA ALA A 1061 53.15 -1.89 -22.53
C ALA A 1061 54.19 -3.02 -22.50
N PHE A 1062 53.85 -4.11 -21.84
CA PHE A 1062 54.33 -5.43 -22.22
C PHE A 1062 53.12 -6.38 -22.27
N PRO A 1063 52.94 -7.13 -23.36
CA PRO A 1063 52.00 -8.23 -23.40
C PRO A 1063 52.61 -9.41 -22.65
N LEU A 1064 51.78 -10.31 -22.13
CA LEU A 1064 52.02 -11.75 -22.17
C LEU A 1064 50.68 -12.45 -21.89
N ASP A 1065 50.46 -13.52 -22.66
CA ASP A 1065 49.24 -14.31 -22.90
C ASP A 1065 48.39 -14.69 -21.68
#